data_AF-A0A536FL67-F1
#
_entry.id   AF-A0A536FL67-F1
#
_cell.length_a   1.000
_cell.length_b   1.000
_cell.length_c   1.000
_cell.angle_alpha   90.00
_cell.angle_beta   90.00
_cell.angle_gamma   90.00
#
_symmetry.space_group_name_H-M   'P 1'
#
loop_
_entity.id
_entity.type
_entity.pdbx_description
1 polymer ?
#
loop_
_entity_poly.entity_id
_entity_poly.type
_entity_poly.pdbx_seq_one_letter_code
_entity_poly.pdbx_strand_id
1 'polypeptide(L)'
;MTAFPVRGEPVSYADAIRGTFAPIQVGDPWGPPWSTTWFHVRGRVPESWAGRRVVASFDLGFDGPTGFTCEALAWKDGKPWRGVDPNHRWLPIHGQDVDFYLEAAANPRATEQGPEPAPSMIALRESPEPAFVLREAALAILEDTPSTDGRIDLSHRITAVGHAHIDTAWEWPLREAKRKVARSWSTQLALMDEYPHYVFAASQPAQYEWIKESYPDIYRRIQEKVVAGSWEPVGAMWVEADCNLPSGESLVRQLLHGKRFFMREFGYETKILWLPDVFGYPGNLPQLMAEAGCDFFLTQKLSWNDTNKPEHHTFIWEGIDGTGIFTHFPPADTYNGSFTAEEVERSVRNFKDPASSNRSLYLFGWGDGGGGPQPEMIEAAHRLGVELGRAADFFEKAAAESHDLTTSAGELYFELHRGTYTSQSRTKRLNRQAQQALKEAEMWSVAAGEYPQGELDALWKSLLLNQFHDILPGSSIDWVYEEAERDLSRVADDANSIADVAVKSIAGAGGRFAVFNASSHPRGGAPSCGWAVVDRQPSISSQSLENEFLRVEWNDGGALTSIWDKEVEREVLGGPGNVLELHDDNPRRWDAWDLDIEHRNSFVSVTFDRRFGESILKQTISLEAGSRVLRFDTTADWHERHKILKVAFPVTVSAEEATYEIQFGHIRRPTHMKTPQARAMFEVCAQRWADLSDGHYGVALLNDCKHGYDIHDSVMRLSLLRGPTHPDPNADQGLHQLTYALMPHPGDWREAGVIEAAEDLNAPLRVVPTSLAQGSSRSLIEVNTRQVIVDAIKRAEDSDATIVRLYEAWGRPCNARLSTWSSPPSRS
;
A
#
# COMPACT_ATOMS: atom_id res chain seq x y z
N MET A 1 21.81 21.28 30.39
CA MET A 1 20.75 20.30 30.77
C MET A 1 21.39 19.10 31.45
N THR A 2 20.62 18.04 31.71
CA THR A 2 21.16 16.69 31.93
C THR A 2 20.48 15.70 30.98
N ALA A 3 21.18 14.67 30.51
CA ALA A 3 20.73 13.68 29.53
C ALA A 3 20.82 12.25 30.07
N PHE A 4 19.88 11.39 29.66
CA PHE A 4 19.86 9.95 29.90
C PHE A 4 19.69 9.22 28.55
N PRO A 5 20.74 8.58 28.01
CA PRO A 5 20.68 7.86 26.74
C PRO A 5 20.09 6.45 26.89
N VAL A 6 19.28 6.04 25.92
CA VAL A 6 18.56 4.75 25.87
C VAL A 6 18.80 4.12 24.49
N ARG A 7 19.38 2.91 24.48
CA ARG A 7 19.57 2.10 23.25
C ARG A 7 18.47 1.05 23.12
N GLY A 8 18.18 0.66 21.88
CA GLY A 8 17.13 -0.29 21.55
C GLY A 8 15.76 0.39 21.48
N GLU A 9 14.76 -0.21 22.12
CA GLU A 9 13.40 0.34 22.13
C GLU A 9 13.25 1.57 23.04
N PRO A 10 12.37 2.52 22.68
CA PRO A 10 11.98 3.62 23.55
C PRO A 10 11.37 3.12 24.87
N VAL A 11 11.75 3.74 25.99
CA VAL A 11 11.20 3.44 27.32
C VAL A 11 10.10 4.44 27.71
N SER A 12 9.18 4.02 28.58
CA SER A 12 8.11 4.88 29.08
C SER A 12 8.68 6.09 29.85
N TYR A 13 7.93 7.21 29.88
CA TYR A 13 8.27 8.37 30.73
C TYR A 13 8.50 7.96 32.20
N ALA A 14 7.68 7.03 32.72
CA ALA A 14 7.74 6.60 34.11
C ALA A 14 9.01 5.83 34.47
N ASP A 15 9.66 5.21 33.47
CA ASP A 15 10.96 4.54 33.61
C ASP A 15 12.11 5.49 33.27
N ALA A 16 11.94 6.35 32.26
CA ALA A 16 12.91 7.35 31.86
C ALA A 16 13.30 8.29 33.02
N ILE A 17 12.34 8.78 33.80
CA ILE A 17 12.63 9.65 34.96
C ILE A 17 13.35 8.92 36.12
N ARG A 18 13.47 7.59 36.06
CA ARG A 18 14.27 6.77 36.99
C ARG A 18 15.68 6.49 36.47
N GLY A 19 15.97 6.89 35.23
CA GLY A 19 17.28 6.75 34.60
C GLY A 19 18.35 7.65 35.22
N THR A 20 19.62 7.31 34.96
CA THR A 20 20.76 8.07 35.47
C THR A 20 21.09 9.22 34.52
N PHE A 21 20.58 10.41 34.81
CA PHE A 21 20.85 11.61 34.02
C PHE A 21 22.25 12.20 34.33
N ALA A 22 23.09 12.36 33.31
CA ALA A 22 24.41 13.00 33.37
C ALA A 22 24.36 14.44 32.79
N PRO A 23 25.27 15.37 33.13
CA PRO A 23 25.30 16.71 32.53
C PRO A 23 25.45 16.70 31.00
N ILE A 24 24.78 17.62 30.31
CA ILE A 24 25.00 17.93 28.89
C ILE A 24 24.89 19.45 28.61
N GLN A 25 25.70 19.95 27.69
CA GLN A 25 25.82 21.34 27.29
C GLN A 25 25.67 21.50 25.75
N VAL A 26 25.50 22.73 25.29
CA VAL A 26 25.56 23.05 23.86
C VAL A 26 26.97 22.80 23.34
N GLY A 27 27.09 22.07 22.24
CA GLY A 27 28.34 21.57 21.67
C GLY A 27 28.64 20.09 21.99
N ASP A 28 27.92 19.46 22.93
CA ASP A 28 28.10 18.04 23.24
C ASP A 28 27.41 17.13 22.21
N PRO A 29 28.05 16.02 21.78
CA PRO A 29 27.44 15.02 20.92
C PRO A 29 26.47 14.12 21.72
N TRP A 30 25.40 13.66 21.07
CA TRP A 30 24.39 12.79 21.66
C TRP A 30 23.72 11.89 20.61
N GLY A 31 22.98 10.89 21.09
CA GLY A 31 22.05 10.10 20.27
C GLY A 31 22.70 9.34 19.11
N PRO A 32 23.22 8.12 19.35
CA PRO A 32 23.51 7.19 18.26
C PRO A 32 22.29 6.95 17.36
N PRO A 33 22.46 6.61 16.07
CA PRO A 33 21.34 6.42 15.15
C PRO A 33 20.24 5.53 15.73
N TRP A 34 18.99 5.94 15.55
CA TRP A 34 17.79 5.23 15.99
C TRP A 34 17.65 5.00 17.50
N SER A 35 18.52 5.62 18.32
CA SER A 35 18.40 5.62 19.78
C SER A 35 17.43 6.69 20.29
N THR A 36 17.11 6.64 21.58
CA THR A 36 16.40 7.71 22.29
C THR A 36 17.31 8.34 23.33
N THR A 37 17.29 9.66 23.46
CA THR A 37 17.92 10.38 24.58
C THR A 37 16.88 11.22 25.29
N TRP A 38 16.71 10.97 26.58
CA TRP A 38 15.87 11.78 27.44
C TRP A 38 16.67 12.95 27.98
N PHE A 39 16.27 14.18 27.68
CA PHE A 39 16.83 15.38 28.30
C PHE A 39 15.94 15.85 29.45
N HIS A 40 16.53 16.19 30.59
CA HIS A 40 15.86 16.95 31.65
C HIS A 40 16.25 18.43 31.52
N VAL A 41 15.26 19.26 31.23
CA VAL A 41 15.37 20.70 31.09
C VAL A 41 14.97 21.35 32.40
N ARG A 42 15.94 21.91 33.11
CA ARG A 42 15.73 22.72 34.32
C ARG A 42 16.38 24.08 34.21
N GLY A 43 15.69 25.11 34.66
CA GLY A 43 16.13 26.49 34.59
C GLY A 43 15.18 27.47 35.30
N ARG A 44 15.43 28.76 35.13
CA ARG A 44 14.61 29.83 35.72
C ARG A 44 14.56 31.03 34.78
N VAL A 45 13.36 31.55 34.55
CA VAL A 45 13.12 32.77 33.77
C VAL A 45 13.65 33.98 34.55
N PRO A 46 14.42 34.90 33.93
CA PRO A 46 14.85 36.13 34.57
C PRO A 46 13.67 36.99 35.02
N GLU A 47 13.76 37.59 36.21
CA GLU A 47 12.69 38.46 36.75
C GLU A 47 12.46 39.72 35.91
N SER A 48 13.49 40.16 35.18
CA SER A 48 13.40 41.24 34.18
C SER A 48 12.56 40.90 32.95
N TRP A 49 12.16 39.63 32.76
CA TRP A 49 11.32 39.16 31.65
C TRP A 49 9.85 38.94 32.08
N ALA A 50 9.49 39.26 33.33
CA ALA A 50 8.12 39.14 33.83
C ALA A 50 7.12 39.89 32.93
N GLY A 51 6.06 39.19 32.51
CA GLY A 51 5.02 39.74 31.62
C GLY A 51 5.36 39.73 30.12
N ARG A 52 6.54 39.24 29.71
CA ARG A 52 6.87 38.99 28.29
C ARG A 52 6.38 37.60 27.86
N ARG A 53 6.18 37.37 26.56
CA ARG A 53 6.08 36.01 25.98
C ARG A 53 7.46 35.36 26.07
N VAL A 54 7.64 34.38 26.96
CA VAL A 54 8.90 33.65 27.13
C VAL A 54 8.76 32.23 26.57
N VAL A 55 9.79 31.76 25.87
CA VAL A 55 9.85 30.42 25.28
C VAL A 55 11.19 29.74 25.63
N ALA A 56 11.20 28.41 25.63
CA ALA A 56 12.42 27.61 25.57
C ALA A 56 12.64 27.16 24.13
N SER A 57 13.77 27.55 23.54
CA SER A 57 14.15 27.31 22.14
C SER A 57 15.23 26.24 22.05
N PHE A 58 15.13 25.38 21.04
CA PHE A 58 16.01 24.22 20.84
C PHE A 58 16.44 24.05 19.38
N ASP A 59 17.70 23.69 19.20
CA ASP A 59 18.22 23.00 18.02
C ASP A 59 18.97 21.78 18.57
N LEU A 60 18.35 20.61 18.42
CA LEU A 60 18.88 19.34 18.91
C LEU A 60 20.03 18.82 18.02
N GLY A 61 20.35 19.51 16.93
CA GLY A 61 21.31 19.07 15.91
C GLY A 61 20.71 18.96 14.51
N PHE A 62 19.56 19.61 14.25
CA PHE A 62 18.72 19.45 13.07
C PHE A 62 19.52 19.59 11.77
N ASP A 63 19.61 18.53 10.98
CA ASP A 63 20.41 18.45 9.75
C ASP A 63 19.58 18.20 8.48
N GLY A 64 18.27 17.95 8.65
CA GLY A 64 17.25 17.84 7.60
C GLY A 64 15.95 18.56 7.98
N PRO A 65 14.93 18.51 7.11
CA PRO A 65 13.58 18.98 7.43
C PRO A 65 12.88 18.10 8.48
N THR A 66 11.78 18.58 9.05
CA THR A 66 10.87 17.77 9.89
C THR A 66 10.50 16.50 9.12
N GLY A 67 10.54 15.36 9.80
CA GLY A 67 10.57 14.03 9.19
C GLY A 67 11.96 13.38 9.19
N PHE A 68 12.98 14.12 8.76
CA PHE A 68 14.22 13.55 8.22
C PHE A 68 15.45 13.98 9.02
N THR A 69 15.32 14.04 10.34
CA THR A 69 16.39 14.38 11.30
C THR A 69 15.96 14.04 12.73
N CYS A 70 16.77 14.40 13.73
CA CYS A 70 16.41 14.29 15.14
C CYS A 70 15.17 15.12 15.52
N GLU A 71 14.29 14.56 16.34
CA GLU A 71 13.02 15.17 16.74
C GLU A 71 12.71 14.75 18.18
N ALA A 72 11.93 15.53 18.93
CA ALA A 72 11.55 15.18 20.29
C ALA A 72 10.05 15.35 20.59
N LEU A 73 9.59 14.64 21.62
CA LEU A 73 8.33 14.92 22.30
C LEU A 73 8.64 15.58 23.65
N ALA A 74 8.08 16.76 23.91
CA ALA A 74 8.16 17.37 25.23
C ALA A 74 7.18 16.71 26.18
N TRP A 75 7.65 16.40 27.38
CA TRP A 75 6.88 15.80 28.47
C TRP A 75 6.91 16.72 29.70
N LYS A 76 5.74 17.08 30.22
CA LYS A 76 5.60 17.93 31.40
C LYS A 76 4.53 17.36 32.34
N ASP A 77 4.78 17.41 33.65
CA ASP A 77 3.87 16.93 34.70
C ASP A 77 3.37 15.48 34.46
N GLY A 78 4.22 14.64 33.86
CA GLY A 78 3.92 13.25 33.51
C GLY A 78 3.20 13.02 32.18
N LYS A 79 2.97 14.08 31.37
CA LYS A 79 2.13 14.02 30.16
C LYS A 79 2.85 14.52 28.90
N PRO A 80 2.52 13.98 27.71
CA PRO A 80 2.89 14.57 26.43
C PRO A 80 2.34 16.00 26.29
N TRP A 81 3.19 16.92 25.85
CA TRP A 81 2.87 18.35 25.81
C TRP A 81 2.81 18.92 24.38
N ARG A 82 3.95 18.93 23.66
CA ARG A 82 4.12 19.44 22.29
C ARG A 82 5.40 18.82 21.70
N GLY A 83 5.45 18.61 20.38
CA GLY A 83 6.66 18.17 19.68
C GLY A 83 7.73 19.27 19.59
N VAL A 84 8.98 18.87 19.40
CA VAL A 84 10.11 19.75 19.09
C VAL A 84 10.84 19.21 17.87
N ASP A 85 10.86 19.98 16.80
CA ASP A 85 11.35 19.58 15.48
C ASP A 85 11.88 20.80 14.69
N PRO A 86 12.48 20.64 13.49
CA PRO A 86 13.06 21.73 12.71
C PRO A 86 12.12 22.92 12.42
N ASN A 87 10.81 22.71 12.43
CA ASN A 87 9.77 23.72 12.27
C ASN A 87 9.13 24.13 13.61
N HIS A 88 8.99 23.21 14.57
CA HIS A 88 8.51 23.51 15.94
C HIS A 88 9.65 23.61 16.95
N ARG A 89 10.49 24.64 16.82
CA ARG A 89 11.73 24.77 17.63
C ARG A 89 11.55 25.22 19.08
N TRP A 90 10.36 25.71 19.47
CA TRP A 90 10.16 26.38 20.75
C TRP A 90 8.93 25.92 21.54
N LEU A 91 9.03 25.97 22.86
CA LEU A 91 8.00 25.59 23.82
C LEU A 91 7.62 26.80 24.70
N PRO A 92 6.32 27.12 24.90
CA PRO A 92 5.91 28.29 25.68
C PRO A 92 6.14 28.10 27.19
N ILE A 93 6.80 29.07 27.83
CA ILE A 93 7.14 29.00 29.25
C ILE A 93 6.20 29.89 30.06
N HIS A 94 5.41 29.27 30.93
CA HIS A 94 4.49 29.93 31.85
C HIS A 94 5.01 29.86 33.28
N GLY A 95 5.25 31.02 33.90
CA GLY A 95 5.78 31.14 35.26
C GLY A 95 7.29 31.43 35.31
N GLN A 96 7.86 31.40 36.53
CA GLN A 96 9.28 31.71 36.74
C GLN A 96 10.19 30.49 36.62
N ASP A 97 9.72 29.31 37.04
CA ASP A 97 10.54 28.10 37.13
C ASP A 97 10.31 27.18 35.92
N VAL A 98 11.40 26.61 35.41
CA VAL A 98 11.38 25.72 34.23
C VAL A 98 11.78 24.32 34.67
N ASP A 99 10.86 23.37 34.52
CA ASP A 99 11.11 21.94 34.71
C ASP A 99 10.23 21.15 33.72
N PHE A 100 10.86 20.42 32.80
CA PHE A 100 10.21 19.48 31.86
C PHE A 100 11.26 18.53 31.24
N TYR A 101 10.80 17.51 30.53
CA TYR A 101 11.65 16.55 29.82
C TYR A 101 11.45 16.63 28.30
N LEU A 102 12.48 16.29 27.53
CA LEU A 102 12.39 16.02 26.09
C LEU A 102 12.75 14.56 25.83
N GLU A 103 11.85 13.81 25.19
CA GLU A 103 12.09 12.48 24.65
C GLU A 103 12.61 12.63 23.22
N ALA A 104 13.92 12.70 23.01
CA ALA A 104 14.52 12.94 21.70
C ALA A 104 14.85 11.64 20.97
N ALA A 105 14.38 11.50 19.73
CA ALA A 105 14.74 10.45 18.78
C ALA A 105 15.93 10.90 17.93
N ALA A 106 16.93 10.03 17.79
CA ALA A 106 18.13 10.28 17.00
C ALA A 106 18.02 9.65 15.60
N ASN A 107 17.06 10.11 14.80
CA ASN A 107 16.78 9.55 13.48
C ASN A 107 17.83 10.02 12.46
N PRO A 108 18.67 9.14 11.89
CA PRO A 108 19.56 9.51 10.79
C PRO A 108 18.75 9.80 9.52
N ARG A 109 19.39 10.42 8.52
CA ARG A 109 18.85 10.49 7.15
C ARG A 109 19.15 9.20 6.40
N ALA A 110 18.19 8.70 5.63
CA ALA A 110 18.40 7.49 4.83
C ALA A 110 18.92 7.81 3.41
N THR A 111 18.49 8.94 2.82
CA THR A 111 18.89 9.29 1.45
C THR A 111 20.03 10.32 1.40
N GLU A 112 21.22 9.89 0.96
CA GLU A 112 22.25 10.80 0.45
C GLU A 112 22.10 10.99 -1.07
N GLN A 113 22.07 12.24 -1.55
CA GLN A 113 21.95 12.53 -2.99
C GLN A 113 23.25 12.18 -3.73
N GLY A 114 23.31 11.00 -4.34
CA GLY A 114 24.51 10.55 -5.03
C GLY A 114 24.29 9.40 -6.01
N PRO A 115 25.39 8.93 -6.62
CA PRO A 115 25.44 7.70 -7.42
C PRO A 115 25.89 6.47 -6.62
N GLU A 116 26.26 6.66 -5.35
CA GLU A 116 26.58 5.58 -4.42
C GLU A 116 25.27 5.03 -3.83
N PRO A 117 25.19 3.75 -3.40
CA PRO A 117 24.03 3.21 -2.71
C PRO A 117 23.67 3.99 -1.43
N ALA A 118 22.41 3.90 -1.01
CA ALA A 118 21.98 4.46 0.27
C ALA A 118 22.73 3.82 1.46
N PRO A 119 22.94 4.54 2.58
CA PRO A 119 23.31 3.91 3.84
C PRO A 119 22.25 2.86 4.27
N SER A 120 22.68 1.68 4.70
CA SER A 120 21.78 0.68 5.30
C SER A 120 21.33 1.14 6.68
N MET A 121 20.01 1.26 6.90
CA MET A 121 19.47 1.67 8.19
C MET A 121 19.56 0.53 9.21
N ILE A 122 19.53 -0.73 8.76
CA ILE A 122 19.86 -1.91 9.57
C ILE A 122 21.32 -1.82 10.08
N ALA A 123 22.27 -1.41 9.24
CA ALA A 123 23.66 -1.21 9.66
C ALA A 123 23.82 -0.01 10.61
N LEU A 124 23.11 1.11 10.37
CA LEU A 124 23.14 2.27 11.27
C LEU A 124 22.51 1.98 12.64
N ARG A 125 21.48 1.13 12.73
CA ARG A 125 20.82 0.71 13.99
C ARG A 125 21.81 0.20 15.04
N GLU A 126 22.85 -0.50 14.61
CA GLU A 126 23.87 -1.07 15.50
C GLU A 126 25.04 -0.11 15.78
N SER A 127 25.04 1.09 15.20
CA SER A 127 26.16 2.04 15.30
C SER A 127 26.40 2.51 16.75
N PRO A 128 27.65 2.51 17.24
CA PRO A 128 27.98 3.04 18.54
C PRO A 128 28.02 4.59 18.57
N GLU A 129 28.33 5.22 17.44
CA GLU A 129 28.70 6.65 17.38
C GLU A 129 27.49 7.59 17.46
N PRO A 130 27.58 8.75 18.17
CA PRO A 130 26.54 9.78 18.17
C PRO A 130 26.27 10.35 16.77
N ALA A 131 25.00 10.44 16.38
CA ALA A 131 24.57 11.04 15.11
C ALA A 131 24.38 12.56 15.21
N PHE A 132 24.15 13.11 16.41
CA PHE A 132 23.76 14.50 16.61
C PHE A 132 24.64 15.25 17.61
N VAL A 133 24.55 16.59 17.57
CA VAL A 133 25.23 17.51 18.50
C VAL A 133 24.20 18.54 18.95
N LEU A 134 24.08 18.78 20.25
CA LEU A 134 23.14 19.77 20.79
C LEU A 134 23.62 21.18 20.43
N ARG A 135 22.89 21.91 19.57
CA ARG A 135 23.32 23.23 19.04
C ARG A 135 22.67 24.41 19.75
N GLU A 136 21.44 24.27 20.22
CA GLU A 136 20.77 25.30 21.00
C GLU A 136 19.87 24.68 22.07
N ALA A 137 19.90 25.29 23.26
CA ALA A 137 18.97 25.06 24.35
C ALA A 137 18.91 26.32 25.23
N ALA A 138 18.05 27.27 24.86
CA ALA A 138 18.03 28.62 25.42
C ALA A 138 16.64 29.04 25.90
N LEU A 139 16.57 30.00 26.83
CA LEU A 139 15.36 30.78 27.05
C LEU A 139 15.43 32.03 26.17
N ALA A 140 14.32 32.35 25.50
CA ALA A 140 14.18 33.53 24.65
C ALA A 140 12.88 34.29 24.96
N ILE A 141 12.85 35.57 24.60
CA ILE A 141 11.61 36.34 24.51
C ILE A 141 11.13 36.23 23.07
N LEU A 142 9.89 35.81 22.88
CA LEU A 142 9.21 35.90 21.59
C LEU A 142 8.64 37.32 21.45
N GLU A 143 9.01 38.03 20.38
CA GLU A 143 8.45 39.34 20.04
C GLU A 143 7.49 39.19 18.85
N ASP A 144 6.38 39.94 18.87
CA ASP A 144 5.33 39.83 17.85
C ASP A 144 5.79 40.52 16.56
N THR A 145 6.23 39.75 15.56
CA THR A 145 6.75 40.27 14.29
C THR A 145 5.66 41.00 13.48
N PRO A 146 5.83 42.29 13.11
CA PRO A 146 4.87 42.98 12.26
C PRO A 146 4.92 42.46 10.81
N SER A 147 3.89 41.74 10.38
CA SER A 147 3.67 41.36 8.97
C SER A 147 3.02 42.50 8.19
N THR A 148 3.34 42.59 6.89
CA THR A 148 2.86 43.63 5.97
C THR A 148 1.86 43.10 4.93
N ASP A 149 1.39 41.87 5.09
CA ASP A 149 0.68 41.14 4.05
C ASP A 149 -0.81 41.52 4.01
N GLY A 150 -1.29 41.90 2.83
CA GLY A 150 -2.68 42.31 2.61
C GLY A 150 -3.63 41.13 2.42
N ARG A 151 -4.93 41.39 2.58
CA ARG A 151 -5.97 40.45 2.13
C ARG A 151 -5.91 40.25 0.62
N ILE A 152 -6.09 39.01 0.19
CA ILE A 152 -6.21 38.64 -1.24
C ILE A 152 -7.67 38.87 -1.68
N ASP A 153 -7.87 39.37 -2.90
CA ASP A 153 -9.20 39.51 -3.51
C ASP A 153 -9.69 38.14 -4.04
N LEU A 154 -10.22 37.34 -3.11
CA LEU A 154 -10.67 35.97 -3.35
C LEU A 154 -12.07 35.94 -4.00
N SER A 155 -12.12 36.21 -5.31
CA SER A 155 -13.29 35.95 -6.15
C SER A 155 -13.67 34.46 -6.19
N HIS A 156 -12.66 33.59 -6.07
CA HIS A 156 -12.75 32.14 -5.89
C HIS A 156 -12.59 31.75 -4.42
N ARG A 157 -13.43 30.84 -3.91
CA ARG A 157 -13.50 30.53 -2.48
C ARG A 157 -12.54 29.40 -2.09
N ILE A 158 -11.51 29.71 -1.29
CA ILE A 158 -10.64 28.70 -0.69
C ILE A 158 -11.16 28.30 0.69
N THR A 159 -11.33 27.00 0.92
CA THR A 159 -11.39 26.43 2.28
C THR A 159 -10.05 25.75 2.56
N ALA A 160 -9.39 26.16 3.64
CA ALA A 160 -8.10 25.63 4.06
C ALA A 160 -8.24 24.64 5.21
N VAL A 161 -7.61 23.47 5.07
CA VAL A 161 -7.60 22.38 6.06
C VAL A 161 -6.15 22.18 6.50
N GLY A 162 -5.90 22.31 7.80
CA GLY A 162 -4.61 21.96 8.38
C GLY A 162 -4.50 20.44 8.46
N HIS A 163 -3.38 19.85 8.05
CA HIS A 163 -3.16 18.41 8.21
C HIS A 163 -1.68 18.10 8.42
N ALA A 164 -1.39 16.88 8.86
CA ALA A 164 -0.04 16.33 8.82
C ALA A 164 -0.15 14.96 8.17
N HIS A 165 0.30 14.85 6.92
CA HIS A 165 0.62 13.55 6.35
C HIS A 165 1.79 12.97 7.16
N ILE A 166 1.69 11.69 7.53
CA ILE A 166 2.71 11.00 8.31
C ILE A 166 2.81 9.60 7.74
N ASP A 167 3.96 9.28 7.16
CA ASP A 167 4.18 7.98 6.54
C ASP A 167 4.28 6.91 7.61
N THR A 168 3.39 5.93 7.48
CA THR A 168 3.27 4.83 8.43
C THR A 168 4.59 4.05 8.51
N ALA A 169 5.29 3.91 7.39
CA ALA A 169 6.74 3.74 7.31
C ALA A 169 7.24 4.25 5.95
N TRP A 170 8.40 4.93 5.92
CA TRP A 170 9.09 5.33 4.69
C TRP A 170 10.63 5.36 4.89
N GLU A 171 11.23 6.52 5.20
CA GLU A 171 12.63 6.63 5.65
C GLU A 171 12.82 6.24 7.13
N TRP A 172 11.81 5.64 7.77
CA TRP A 172 11.81 5.22 9.18
C TRP A 172 10.94 3.97 9.43
N PRO A 173 11.28 3.13 10.42
CA PRO A 173 10.49 1.96 10.81
C PRO A 173 9.20 2.33 11.56
N LEU A 174 8.25 1.39 11.63
CA LEU A 174 6.92 1.55 12.24
C LEU A 174 7.00 2.09 13.68
N ARG A 175 8.00 1.64 14.46
CA ARG A 175 8.22 2.06 15.85
C ARG A 175 8.51 3.56 16.02
N GLU A 176 9.11 4.20 15.01
CA GLU A 176 9.39 5.64 15.03
C GLU A 176 8.21 6.44 14.46
N ALA A 177 7.48 5.91 13.48
CA ALA A 177 6.22 6.49 13.00
C ALA A 177 5.22 6.70 14.17
N LYS A 178 5.06 5.72 15.07
CA LYS A 178 4.26 5.86 16.31
C LYS A 178 4.61 7.13 17.13
N ARG A 179 5.88 7.52 17.14
CA ARG A 179 6.39 8.67 17.90
C ARG A 179 6.31 9.97 17.11
N LYS A 180 6.46 9.92 15.78
CA LYS A 180 6.14 11.01 14.84
C LYS A 180 4.69 11.44 14.93
N VAL A 181 3.77 10.47 14.96
CA VAL A 181 2.34 10.69 15.23
C VAL A 181 2.18 11.39 16.59
N ALA A 182 2.77 10.87 17.67
CA ALA A 182 2.61 11.43 19.01
C ALA A 182 3.15 12.88 19.15
N ARG A 183 4.34 13.18 18.60
CA ARG A 183 4.91 14.55 18.63
C ARG A 183 4.12 15.53 17.77
N SER A 184 3.69 15.11 16.57
CA SER A 184 2.85 15.94 15.68
C SER A 184 1.50 16.22 16.33
N TRP A 185 0.76 15.18 16.71
CA TRP A 185 -0.60 15.32 17.21
C TRP A 185 -0.66 16.06 18.56
N SER A 186 0.33 15.91 19.45
CA SER A 186 0.41 16.73 20.67
C SER A 186 0.66 18.21 20.38
N THR A 187 1.49 18.56 19.39
CA THR A 187 1.64 19.94 18.89
C THR A 187 0.29 20.49 18.41
N GLN A 188 -0.40 19.76 17.54
CA GLN A 188 -1.63 20.23 16.91
C GLN A 188 -2.79 20.37 17.91
N LEU A 189 -2.94 19.45 18.86
CA LEU A 189 -3.87 19.59 19.98
C LEU A 189 -3.59 20.84 20.82
N ALA A 190 -2.31 21.18 21.07
CA ALA A 190 -1.95 22.39 21.79
C ALA A 190 -2.21 23.66 20.96
N LEU A 191 -2.05 23.62 19.63
CA LEU A 191 -2.46 24.74 18.76
C LEU A 191 -3.99 24.92 18.75
N MET A 192 -4.79 23.85 18.88
CA MET A 192 -6.25 23.97 19.09
C MET A 192 -6.65 24.53 20.46
N ASP A 193 -5.73 24.64 21.42
CA ASP A 193 -5.96 25.33 22.71
C ASP A 193 -5.56 26.82 22.63
N GLU A 194 -4.65 27.18 21.73
CA GLU A 194 -4.18 28.55 21.46
C GLU A 194 -5.04 29.27 20.40
N TYR A 195 -5.56 28.55 19.40
CA TYR A 195 -6.30 29.07 18.23
C TYR A 195 -7.68 28.40 18.08
N PRO A 196 -8.76 28.93 18.71
CA PRO A 196 -10.08 28.27 18.75
C PRO A 196 -10.84 28.13 17.42
N HIS A 197 -10.31 28.68 16.31
CA HIS A 197 -10.86 28.54 14.96
C HIS A 197 -10.01 27.63 14.06
N TYR A 198 -8.97 27.01 14.62
CA TYR A 198 -8.12 26.06 13.90
C TYR A 198 -8.78 24.69 13.80
N VAL A 199 -8.72 24.09 12.61
CA VAL A 199 -9.19 22.74 12.31
C VAL A 199 -8.02 21.91 11.78
N PHE A 200 -7.82 20.72 12.33
CA PHE A 200 -6.83 19.74 11.87
C PHE A 200 -7.49 18.44 11.42
N ALA A 201 -7.07 17.94 10.25
CA ALA A 201 -7.46 16.66 9.70
C ALA A 201 -6.36 15.61 9.87
N ALA A 202 -6.74 14.37 10.19
CA ALA A 202 -5.83 13.22 10.21
C ALA A 202 -6.52 11.92 9.76
N SER A 203 -5.81 11.14 8.93
CA SER A 203 -6.36 10.22 7.92
C SER A 203 -6.31 8.72 8.24
N GLN A 204 -5.42 8.27 9.13
CA GLN A 204 -5.02 6.85 9.23
C GLN A 204 -5.45 6.20 10.57
N PRO A 205 -6.58 5.45 10.61
CA PRO A 205 -7.04 4.66 11.75
C PRO A 205 -5.97 3.86 12.51
N ALA A 206 -5.02 3.23 11.81
CA ALA A 206 -3.92 2.51 12.45
C ALA A 206 -3.10 3.41 13.41
N GLN A 207 -2.86 4.67 13.03
CA GLN A 207 -2.14 5.65 13.84
C GLN A 207 -2.97 6.08 15.07
N TYR A 208 -4.29 6.18 14.93
CA TYR A 208 -5.18 6.42 16.08
C TYR A 208 -5.20 5.24 17.05
N GLU A 209 -5.15 3.99 16.57
CA GLU A 209 -5.03 2.79 17.43
C GLU A 209 -3.70 2.79 18.20
N TRP A 210 -2.58 3.10 17.54
CA TRP A 210 -1.28 3.22 18.22
C TRP A 210 -1.26 4.30 19.30
N ILE A 211 -1.91 5.44 19.08
CA ILE A 211 -1.99 6.54 20.04
C ILE A 211 -2.95 6.20 21.20
N LYS A 212 -4.03 5.46 20.94
CA LYS A 212 -4.92 4.89 21.97
C LYS A 212 -4.17 3.95 22.91
N GLU A 213 -3.32 3.09 22.36
CA GLU A 213 -2.49 2.13 23.12
C GLU A 213 -1.33 2.81 23.86
N SER A 214 -0.57 3.66 23.17
CA SER A 214 0.75 4.13 23.62
C SER A 214 0.73 5.49 24.32
N TYR A 215 -0.24 6.35 23.98
CA TYR A 215 -0.32 7.74 24.46
C TYR A 215 -1.78 8.12 24.82
N PRO A 216 -2.44 7.43 25.78
CA PRO A 216 -3.87 7.61 26.05
C PRO A 216 -4.28 9.03 26.50
N ASP A 217 -3.36 9.84 27.06
CA ASP A 217 -3.61 11.26 27.35
C ASP A 217 -3.71 12.13 26.08
N ILE A 218 -3.02 11.77 24.99
CA ILE A 218 -3.19 12.38 23.65
C ILE A 218 -4.52 11.90 23.07
N TYR A 219 -4.78 10.58 23.11
CA TYR A 219 -6.00 10.00 22.54
C TYR A 219 -7.28 10.59 23.14
N ARG A 220 -7.34 10.78 24.46
CA ARG A 220 -8.49 11.43 25.11
C ARG A 220 -8.66 12.89 24.66
N ARG A 221 -7.57 13.66 24.50
CA ARG A 221 -7.64 15.03 23.94
C ARG A 221 -8.10 15.04 22.49
N ILE A 222 -7.79 14.01 21.69
CA ILE A 222 -8.36 13.84 20.34
C ILE A 222 -9.87 13.63 20.43
N GLN A 223 -10.36 12.70 21.28
CA GLN A 223 -11.80 12.50 21.48
C GLN A 223 -12.51 13.80 21.92
N GLU A 224 -11.91 14.56 22.85
CA GLU A 224 -12.40 15.87 23.30
C GLU A 224 -12.48 16.88 22.13
N LYS A 225 -11.47 16.94 21.25
CA LYS A 225 -11.42 17.87 20.10
C LYS A 225 -12.24 17.43 18.88
N VAL A 226 -12.50 16.12 18.71
CA VAL A 226 -13.43 15.59 17.70
C VAL A 226 -14.86 15.98 18.07
N VAL A 227 -15.25 15.84 19.34
CA VAL A 227 -16.57 16.30 19.83
C VAL A 227 -16.71 17.83 19.73
N ALA A 228 -15.62 18.58 19.86
CA ALA A 228 -15.59 20.02 19.63
C ALA A 228 -15.58 20.44 18.15
N GLY A 229 -15.38 19.50 17.20
CA GLY A 229 -15.33 19.77 15.76
C GLY A 229 -14.04 20.41 15.25
N SER A 230 -13.03 20.62 16.10
CA SER A 230 -11.72 21.17 15.70
C SER A 230 -10.72 20.09 15.28
N TRP A 231 -10.97 18.83 15.61
CA TRP A 231 -10.26 17.67 15.05
C TRP A 231 -11.20 16.91 14.11
N GLU A 232 -10.78 16.68 12.88
CA GLU A 232 -11.54 15.95 11.87
C GLU A 232 -10.86 14.61 11.55
N PRO A 233 -11.48 13.47 11.89
CA PRO A 233 -11.09 12.20 11.30
C PRO A 233 -11.44 12.23 9.81
N VAL A 234 -10.44 12.14 8.94
CA VAL A 234 -10.63 12.03 7.48
C VAL A 234 -10.15 10.66 7.00
N GLY A 235 -10.23 10.38 5.70
CA GLY A 235 -9.92 9.06 5.16
C GLY A 235 -11.05 8.05 5.39
N ALA A 236 -10.79 6.80 5.05
CA ALA A 236 -11.78 5.71 5.17
C ALA A 236 -11.09 4.34 5.22
N MET A 237 -9.91 4.22 4.61
CA MET A 237 -9.04 3.06 4.69
C MET A 237 -8.33 2.95 6.05
N TRP A 238 -7.80 1.77 6.39
CA TRP A 238 -7.13 1.50 7.67
C TRP A 238 -5.78 2.23 7.79
N VAL A 239 -5.08 2.29 6.66
CA VAL A 239 -3.95 3.18 6.37
C VAL A 239 -4.18 3.88 5.03
N GLU A 240 -3.35 4.84 4.65
CA GLU A 240 -3.34 5.34 3.27
C GLU A 240 -2.66 4.28 2.38
N ALA A 241 -3.44 3.31 1.91
CA ALA A 241 -2.94 2.14 1.22
C ALA A 241 -2.65 2.39 -0.26
N ASP A 242 -1.67 1.68 -0.83
CA ASP A 242 -1.57 1.58 -2.28
C ASP A 242 -2.85 0.97 -2.86
N CYS A 243 -3.32 1.51 -3.99
CA CYS A 243 -4.56 1.06 -4.61
C CYS A 243 -4.35 0.11 -5.79
N ASN A 244 -3.12 -0.06 -6.29
CA ASN A 244 -2.84 -0.84 -7.51
C ASN A 244 -2.45 -2.31 -7.24
N LEU A 245 -1.71 -2.56 -6.16
CA LEU A 245 -1.08 -3.84 -5.85
C LEU A 245 -1.93 -4.76 -4.94
N PRO A 246 -2.70 -4.29 -3.93
CA PRO A 246 -3.60 -5.14 -3.15
C PRO A 246 -4.74 -5.76 -3.98
N SER A 247 -5.31 -6.87 -3.53
CA SER A 247 -6.51 -7.47 -4.10
C SER A 247 -7.76 -6.60 -3.86
N GLY A 248 -8.84 -6.89 -4.58
CA GLY A 248 -10.13 -6.22 -4.36
C GLY A 248 -10.64 -6.39 -2.93
N GLU A 249 -10.59 -7.62 -2.39
CA GLU A 249 -10.97 -7.85 -0.99
C GLU A 249 -10.05 -7.09 -0.01
N SER A 250 -8.76 -6.96 -0.28
CA SER A 250 -7.88 -6.12 0.55
C SER A 250 -8.31 -4.65 0.57
N LEU A 251 -8.67 -4.05 -0.58
CA LEU A 251 -9.20 -2.68 -0.61
C LEU A 251 -10.54 -2.56 0.14
N VAL A 252 -11.39 -3.58 0.08
CA VAL A 252 -12.60 -3.65 0.91
C VAL A 252 -12.26 -3.77 2.39
N ARG A 253 -11.23 -4.52 2.79
CA ARG A 253 -10.78 -4.62 4.18
C ARG A 253 -10.13 -3.34 4.68
N GLN A 254 -9.39 -2.62 3.83
CA GLN A 254 -8.92 -1.27 4.15
C GLN A 254 -10.11 -0.40 4.57
N LEU A 255 -11.14 -0.27 3.71
CA LEU A 255 -12.34 0.52 3.97
C LEU A 255 -13.15 0.01 5.18
N LEU A 256 -13.32 -1.32 5.31
CA LEU A 256 -14.06 -1.94 6.40
C LEU A 256 -13.41 -1.69 7.77
N HIS A 257 -12.12 -1.96 7.92
CA HIS A 257 -11.43 -1.77 9.19
C HIS A 257 -11.28 -0.28 9.53
N GLY A 258 -11.03 0.58 8.52
CA GLY A 258 -10.90 2.02 8.72
C GLY A 258 -12.20 2.71 9.13
N LYS A 259 -13.28 2.57 8.35
CA LYS A 259 -14.60 3.12 8.73
C LYS A 259 -15.13 2.52 10.03
N ARG A 260 -15.01 1.20 10.24
CA ARG A 260 -15.46 0.54 11.48
C ARG A 260 -14.68 1.02 12.71
N PHE A 261 -13.44 1.49 12.57
CA PHE A 261 -12.70 2.13 13.66
C PHE A 261 -13.32 3.48 14.02
N PHE A 262 -13.43 4.43 13.07
CA PHE A 262 -13.98 5.76 13.35
C PHE A 262 -15.43 5.73 13.88
N MET A 263 -16.26 4.84 13.34
CA MET A 263 -17.64 4.64 13.80
C MET A 263 -17.71 4.13 15.24
N ARG A 264 -16.81 3.22 15.65
CA ARG A 264 -16.78 2.66 17.02
C ARG A 264 -16.13 3.59 18.04
N GLU A 265 -15.09 4.33 17.66
CA GLU A 265 -14.26 5.12 18.58
C GLU A 265 -14.70 6.58 18.75
N PHE A 266 -15.33 7.16 17.72
CA PHE A 266 -15.76 8.56 17.70
C PHE A 266 -17.25 8.74 17.39
N GLY A 267 -17.97 7.68 17.01
CA GLY A 267 -19.36 7.78 16.53
C GLY A 267 -19.48 8.51 15.19
N TYR A 268 -18.38 8.63 14.44
CA TYR A 268 -18.30 9.38 13.18
C TYR A 268 -18.07 8.42 12.02
N GLU A 269 -18.86 8.58 10.96
CA GLU A 269 -18.68 7.85 9.71
C GLU A 269 -18.09 8.77 8.65
N THR A 270 -16.93 8.41 8.11
CA THR A 270 -16.26 9.23 7.10
C THR A 270 -16.88 9.04 5.71
N LYS A 271 -17.04 10.16 5.00
CA LYS A 271 -17.57 10.23 3.62
C LYS A 271 -16.50 10.48 2.55
N ILE A 272 -15.27 10.80 2.97
CA ILE A 272 -14.17 11.20 2.07
C ILE A 272 -13.09 10.11 2.09
N LEU A 273 -12.86 9.46 0.95
CA LEU A 273 -11.59 8.73 0.78
C LEU A 273 -10.48 9.75 0.53
N TRP A 274 -9.51 9.79 1.44
CA TRP A 274 -8.42 10.77 1.49
C TRP A 274 -7.10 10.04 1.26
N LEU A 275 -6.56 10.16 0.05
CA LEU A 275 -5.32 9.50 -0.38
C LEU A 275 -4.44 10.52 -1.14
N PRO A 276 -3.89 11.56 -0.47
CA PRO A 276 -3.04 12.58 -1.10
C PRO A 276 -1.85 11.98 -1.88
N ASP A 277 -1.16 10.99 -1.31
CA ASP A 277 0.16 10.56 -1.77
C ASP A 277 0.20 9.24 -2.57
N VAL A 278 -0.92 8.53 -2.71
CA VAL A 278 -0.96 7.19 -3.33
C VAL A 278 -0.67 7.21 -4.85
N PHE A 279 0.09 6.21 -5.32
CA PHE A 279 0.72 6.18 -6.65
C PHE A 279 -0.23 5.71 -7.78
N GLY A 280 -1.39 6.35 -7.91
CA GLY A 280 -2.40 6.06 -8.95
C GLY A 280 -3.52 5.13 -8.48
N TYR A 281 -4.63 5.08 -9.24
CA TYR A 281 -5.89 4.52 -8.73
C TYR A 281 -6.63 3.68 -9.79
N PRO A 282 -7.05 2.44 -9.47
CA PRO A 282 -7.70 1.55 -10.43
C PRO A 282 -9.15 1.95 -10.69
N GLY A 283 -9.63 1.66 -11.89
CA GLY A 283 -10.96 2.08 -12.35
C GLY A 283 -12.16 1.45 -11.66
N ASN A 284 -11.99 0.54 -10.69
CA ASN A 284 -13.07 -0.02 -9.88
C ASN A 284 -13.24 0.68 -8.51
N LEU A 285 -12.29 1.53 -8.10
CA LEU A 285 -12.32 2.16 -6.77
C LEU A 285 -13.57 3.02 -6.52
N PRO A 286 -14.18 3.74 -7.51
CA PRO A 286 -15.44 4.46 -7.31
C PRO A 286 -16.59 3.57 -6.80
N GLN A 287 -16.70 2.33 -7.31
CA GLN A 287 -17.69 1.35 -6.84
C GLN A 287 -17.44 0.99 -5.37
N LEU A 288 -16.19 0.68 -5.02
CA LEU A 288 -15.82 0.32 -3.63
C LEU A 288 -16.04 1.47 -2.66
N MET A 289 -15.82 2.71 -3.09
CA MET A 289 -16.15 3.90 -2.32
C MET A 289 -17.65 4.03 -2.07
N ALA A 290 -18.48 3.91 -3.12
CA ALA A 290 -19.92 4.02 -3.00
C ALA A 290 -20.52 2.90 -2.12
N GLU A 291 -20.10 1.63 -2.31
CA GLU A 291 -20.52 0.52 -1.45
C GLU A 291 -20.10 0.70 0.01
N ALA A 292 -18.94 1.32 0.25
CA ALA A 292 -18.47 1.67 1.59
C ALA A 292 -19.11 2.95 2.17
N GLY A 293 -19.98 3.66 1.44
CA GLY A 293 -20.60 4.91 1.91
C GLY A 293 -19.66 6.11 1.93
N CYS A 294 -18.73 6.20 0.96
CA CYS A 294 -17.90 7.37 0.72
C CYS A 294 -18.39 8.12 -0.53
N ASP A 295 -18.98 9.30 -0.34
CA ASP A 295 -19.52 10.14 -1.43
C ASP A 295 -18.42 10.90 -2.21
N PHE A 296 -17.22 11.06 -1.60
CA PHE A 296 -16.21 12.03 -2.01
C PHE A 296 -14.80 11.42 -2.09
N PHE A 297 -14.00 11.87 -3.07
CA PHE A 297 -12.57 11.49 -3.22
C PHE A 297 -11.63 12.70 -3.19
N LEU A 298 -10.50 12.55 -2.49
CA LEU A 298 -9.36 13.48 -2.51
C LEU A 298 -8.03 12.74 -2.77
N THR A 299 -7.24 13.30 -3.68
CA THR A 299 -5.82 12.95 -3.90
C THR A 299 -5.03 14.16 -4.41
N GLN A 300 -3.70 14.11 -4.34
CA GLN A 300 -2.79 15.13 -4.88
C GLN A 300 -1.85 14.59 -5.97
N LYS A 301 -1.30 13.36 -5.84
CA LYS A 301 -0.23 12.83 -6.71
C LYS A 301 -0.42 13.06 -8.20
N LEU A 302 -1.64 12.91 -8.70
CA LEU A 302 -1.94 13.01 -10.13
C LEU A 302 -1.54 14.38 -10.72
N SER A 303 -1.50 15.45 -9.93
CA SER A 303 -0.96 16.75 -10.41
C SER A 303 0.54 16.71 -10.73
N TRP A 304 1.28 15.71 -10.26
CA TRP A 304 2.71 15.55 -10.49
C TRP A 304 3.03 14.82 -11.81
N ASN A 305 2.05 14.18 -12.48
CA ASN A 305 2.18 13.53 -13.80
C ASN A 305 3.12 14.30 -14.75
N ASP A 306 4.08 13.62 -15.39
CA ASP A 306 5.14 14.32 -16.15
C ASP A 306 4.67 14.89 -17.49
N THR A 307 3.67 14.27 -18.12
CA THR A 307 3.26 14.54 -19.50
C THR A 307 1.80 15.01 -19.56
N ASN A 308 0.89 14.25 -18.97
CA ASN A 308 -0.56 14.50 -18.99
C ASN A 308 -1.03 14.92 -17.59
N LYS A 309 -0.93 16.23 -17.31
CA LYS A 309 -1.52 16.85 -16.12
C LYS A 309 -3.05 16.67 -16.12
N PRO A 310 -3.70 16.49 -14.95
CA PRO A 310 -5.16 16.41 -14.87
C PRO A 310 -5.85 17.63 -15.49
N GLU A 311 -6.81 17.38 -16.37
CA GLU A 311 -7.54 18.43 -17.10
C GLU A 311 -8.48 19.23 -16.20
N HIS A 312 -8.92 18.63 -15.08
CA HIS A 312 -9.84 19.20 -14.11
C HIS A 312 -9.27 19.11 -12.67
N HIS A 313 -9.71 20.02 -11.80
CA HIS A 313 -9.50 19.93 -10.35
C HIS A 313 -10.76 19.48 -9.59
N THR A 314 -11.94 19.59 -10.20
CA THR A 314 -13.24 19.17 -9.65
C THR A 314 -14.03 18.48 -10.75
N PHE A 315 -14.38 17.21 -10.57
CA PHE A 315 -15.00 16.39 -11.62
C PHE A 315 -15.73 15.18 -11.02
N ILE A 316 -16.50 14.45 -11.83
CA ILE A 316 -17.07 13.16 -11.45
C ILE A 316 -16.12 12.06 -11.94
N TRP A 317 -15.62 11.23 -11.03
CA TRP A 317 -14.85 10.04 -11.37
C TRP A 317 -15.80 8.85 -11.50
N GLU A 318 -15.90 8.28 -12.70
CA GLU A 318 -16.78 7.16 -13.03
C GLU A 318 -16.00 5.84 -13.06
N GLY A 319 -16.47 4.86 -12.30
CA GLY A 319 -15.89 3.52 -12.27
C GLY A 319 -16.22 2.70 -13.52
N ILE A 320 -15.54 1.57 -13.71
CA ILE A 320 -15.76 0.62 -14.82
C ILE A 320 -17.19 0.03 -14.87
N ASP A 321 -17.98 0.22 -13.82
CA ASP A 321 -19.38 -0.17 -13.68
C ASP A 321 -20.38 0.98 -13.94
N GLY A 322 -19.89 2.22 -14.09
CA GLY A 322 -20.70 3.43 -14.17
C GLY A 322 -20.98 4.12 -12.82
N THR A 323 -20.36 3.71 -11.71
CA THR A 323 -20.51 4.39 -10.42
C THR A 323 -19.71 5.69 -10.39
N GLY A 324 -20.39 6.83 -10.25
CA GLY A 324 -19.79 8.16 -10.19
C GLY A 324 -19.53 8.68 -8.78
N ILE A 325 -18.30 9.14 -8.50
CA ILE A 325 -17.86 9.76 -7.24
C ILE A 325 -17.43 11.21 -7.48
N PHE A 326 -17.86 12.15 -6.63
CA PHE A 326 -17.40 13.53 -6.70
C PHE A 326 -15.95 13.63 -6.22
N THR A 327 -15.06 14.11 -7.09
CA THR A 327 -13.61 14.10 -6.87
C THR A 327 -13.04 15.51 -6.89
N HIS A 328 -12.15 15.83 -5.95
CA HIS A 328 -11.43 17.10 -5.92
C HIS A 328 -9.92 16.93 -5.68
N PHE A 329 -9.10 17.61 -6.49
CA PHE A 329 -7.65 17.71 -6.34
C PHE A 329 -7.27 19.15 -5.93
N PRO A 330 -6.53 19.38 -4.84
CA PRO A 330 -6.15 20.74 -4.43
C PRO A 330 -5.27 21.45 -5.49
N PRO A 331 -5.65 22.65 -5.97
CA PRO A 331 -4.92 23.36 -7.05
C PRO A 331 -3.55 23.94 -6.67
N ALA A 332 -3.12 23.79 -5.41
CA ALA A 332 -1.79 24.22 -4.97
C ALA A 332 -0.66 23.33 -5.53
N ASP A 333 -1.01 22.17 -6.10
CA ASP A 333 -0.16 21.07 -6.55
C ASP A 333 0.68 20.42 -5.42
N THR A 334 0.32 20.67 -4.16
CA THR A 334 0.95 20.14 -2.95
C THR A 334 -0.10 19.96 -1.86
N TYR A 335 0.09 18.96 -1.00
CA TYR A 335 -0.63 18.87 0.27
C TYR A 335 0.15 19.50 1.45
N ASN A 336 1.43 19.80 1.27
CA ASN A 336 2.28 20.47 2.25
C ASN A 336 2.33 21.98 2.00
N GLY A 337 1.16 22.62 2.03
CA GLY A 337 1.05 24.06 1.72
C GLY A 337 1.74 24.94 2.76
N SER A 338 2.51 25.92 2.29
CA SER A 338 3.34 26.81 3.13
C SER A 338 2.58 28.00 3.74
N PHE A 339 1.35 28.24 3.28
CA PHE A 339 0.54 29.44 3.54
C PHE A 339 1.20 30.79 3.16
N THR A 340 2.17 30.78 2.26
CA THR A 340 2.70 32.02 1.65
C THR A 340 1.69 32.64 0.68
N ALA A 341 1.62 33.98 0.62
CA ALA A 341 0.65 34.68 -0.23
C ALA A 341 0.76 34.31 -1.71
N GLU A 342 1.99 34.16 -2.23
CA GLU A 342 2.25 33.74 -3.62
C GLU A 342 1.67 32.35 -3.92
N GLU A 343 1.76 31.41 -2.97
CA GLU A 343 1.25 30.05 -3.13
C GLU A 343 -0.29 29.99 -3.06
N VAL A 344 -0.90 30.78 -2.17
CA VAL A 344 -2.37 30.93 -2.09
C VAL A 344 -2.91 31.56 -3.38
N GLU A 345 -2.29 32.62 -3.89
CA GLU A 345 -2.63 33.19 -5.20
C GLU A 345 -2.38 32.20 -6.35
N ARG A 346 -1.32 31.38 -6.28
CA ARG A 346 -1.04 30.34 -7.28
C ARG A 346 -2.15 29.29 -7.30
N SER A 347 -2.63 28.86 -6.14
CA SER A 347 -3.78 27.95 -6.02
C SER A 347 -5.04 28.52 -6.71
N VAL A 348 -5.35 29.81 -6.50
CA VAL A 348 -6.46 30.48 -7.24
C VAL A 348 -6.22 30.46 -8.75
N ARG A 349 -5.02 30.85 -9.21
CA ARG A 349 -4.67 30.92 -10.65
C ARG A 349 -4.61 29.55 -11.32
N ASN A 350 -4.31 28.49 -10.57
CA ASN A 350 -4.22 27.12 -11.05
C ASN A 350 -5.59 26.44 -11.20
N PHE A 351 -6.66 26.94 -10.57
CA PHE A 351 -7.97 26.29 -10.59
C PHE A 351 -8.53 26.18 -12.03
N LYS A 352 -8.98 24.98 -12.42
CA LYS A 352 -9.27 24.62 -13.83
C LYS A 352 -10.76 24.70 -14.17
N ASP A 353 -11.63 24.74 -13.16
CA ASP A 353 -13.08 24.55 -13.32
C ASP A 353 -13.93 25.79 -12.96
N PRO A 354 -13.48 27.06 -13.14
CA PRO A 354 -14.20 28.25 -12.67
C PRO A 354 -15.54 28.52 -13.39
N ALA A 355 -15.88 27.71 -14.39
CA ALA A 355 -17.17 27.72 -15.08
C ALA A 355 -18.20 26.73 -14.49
N SER A 356 -17.74 25.76 -13.70
CA SER A 356 -18.53 24.64 -13.15
C SER A 356 -18.51 24.59 -11.61
N SER A 357 -17.55 25.25 -10.97
CA SER A 357 -17.40 25.41 -9.52
C SER A 357 -16.71 26.75 -9.21
N ASN A 358 -16.89 27.27 -7.99
CA ASN A 358 -16.17 28.45 -7.48
C ASN A 358 -15.57 28.19 -6.09
N ARG A 359 -15.16 26.93 -5.83
CA ARG A 359 -14.52 26.49 -4.59
C ARG A 359 -13.30 25.61 -4.87
N SER A 360 -12.27 25.71 -4.03
CA SER A 360 -11.23 24.69 -3.94
C SER A 360 -10.74 24.50 -2.51
N LEU A 361 -10.18 23.32 -2.25
CA LEU A 361 -9.49 23.03 -1.01
C LEU A 361 -8.03 23.53 -1.08
N TYR A 362 -7.47 23.88 0.08
CA TYR A 362 -6.05 24.16 0.26
C TYR A 362 -5.55 23.40 1.50
N LEU A 363 -4.62 22.47 1.29
CA LEU A 363 -4.04 21.67 2.36
C LEU A 363 -2.73 22.33 2.82
N PHE A 364 -2.57 22.50 4.13
CA PHE A 364 -1.40 23.20 4.68
C PHE A 364 -0.84 22.53 5.94
N GLY A 365 0.43 22.83 6.20
CA GLY A 365 1.23 22.21 7.25
C GLY A 365 2.39 21.38 6.69
N TRP A 366 3.26 20.92 7.59
CA TRP A 366 4.35 20.02 7.26
C TRP A 366 3.88 18.55 7.36
N GLY A 367 4.09 17.79 6.29
CA GLY A 367 3.69 16.39 6.16
C GLY A 367 4.88 15.46 6.01
N ASP A 368 4.68 14.38 5.25
CA ASP A 368 5.62 13.30 4.96
C ASP A 368 6.07 12.60 6.25
N GLY A 369 7.01 13.20 6.99
CA GLY A 369 7.38 12.76 8.34
C GLY A 369 6.67 13.47 9.50
N GLY A 370 5.78 14.42 9.20
CA GLY A 370 4.86 15.06 10.15
C GLY A 370 5.22 16.48 10.58
N GLY A 371 4.84 16.83 11.80
CA GLY A 371 4.85 18.19 12.36
C GLY A 371 3.49 18.87 12.27
N GLY A 372 2.92 18.97 11.05
CA GLY A 372 1.68 19.69 10.76
C GLY A 372 1.83 21.21 10.72
N PRO A 373 0.73 21.99 10.75
CA PRO A 373 0.76 23.44 10.72
C PRO A 373 1.47 24.11 11.91
N GLN A 374 2.08 25.25 11.61
CA GLN A 374 2.68 26.15 12.60
C GLN A 374 1.70 27.31 12.98
N PRO A 375 1.89 27.96 14.15
CA PRO A 375 1.17 29.19 14.51
C PRO A 375 1.15 30.23 13.38
N GLU A 376 2.30 30.45 12.75
CA GLU A 376 2.53 31.46 11.73
C GLU A 376 1.66 31.22 10.48
N MET A 377 1.36 29.96 10.14
CA MET A 377 0.46 29.56 9.04
C MET A 377 -1.01 29.80 9.40
N ILE A 378 -1.41 29.46 10.63
CA ILE A 378 -2.79 29.67 11.12
C ILE A 378 -3.10 31.17 11.14
N GLU A 379 -2.14 32.01 11.56
CA GLU A 379 -2.27 33.45 11.47
C GLU A 379 -2.22 33.98 10.02
N ALA A 380 -1.42 33.38 9.13
CA ALA A 380 -1.38 33.76 7.72
C ALA A 380 -2.74 33.55 7.04
N ALA A 381 -3.43 32.44 7.31
CA ALA A 381 -4.80 32.20 6.85
C ALA A 381 -5.74 33.36 7.21
N HIS A 382 -5.70 33.81 8.47
CA HIS A 382 -6.51 34.92 8.96
C HIS A 382 -6.10 36.28 8.35
N ARG A 383 -4.79 36.54 8.18
CA ARG A 383 -4.27 37.76 7.53
C ARG A 383 -4.72 37.87 6.07
N LEU A 384 -4.54 36.80 5.28
CA LEU A 384 -4.89 36.74 3.87
C LEU A 384 -6.41 36.69 3.63
N GLY A 385 -7.18 36.18 4.61
CA GLY A 385 -8.65 36.11 4.58
C GLY A 385 -9.23 34.77 4.11
N VAL A 386 -8.50 33.67 4.27
CA VAL A 386 -8.91 32.31 3.86
C VAL A 386 -9.74 31.64 4.96
N GLU A 387 -10.80 30.91 4.57
CA GLU A 387 -11.67 30.15 5.50
C GLU A 387 -10.92 28.90 6.01
N LEU A 388 -10.45 28.90 7.26
CA LEU A 388 -10.09 27.66 7.97
C LEU A 388 -11.37 26.86 8.23
N GLY A 389 -11.38 25.57 7.90
CA GLY A 389 -12.58 24.74 8.04
C GLY A 389 -12.33 23.25 7.90
N ARG A 390 -13.41 22.46 7.89
CA ARG A 390 -13.40 21.01 7.71
C ARG A 390 -13.42 20.61 6.24
N ALA A 391 -12.81 19.48 5.92
CA ALA A 391 -12.88 18.85 4.61
C ALA A 391 -14.31 18.43 4.25
N ALA A 392 -15.07 17.86 5.19
CA ALA A 392 -16.48 17.52 4.99
C ALA A 392 -17.33 18.75 4.62
N ASP A 393 -17.14 19.87 5.33
CA ASP A 393 -17.83 21.13 5.03
C ASP A 393 -17.44 21.68 3.66
N PHE A 394 -16.19 21.50 3.21
CA PHE A 394 -15.79 21.85 1.84
C PHE A 394 -16.51 20.98 0.82
N PHE A 395 -16.44 19.65 0.94
CA PHE A 395 -16.97 18.72 -0.05
C PHE A 395 -18.49 18.82 -0.20
N GLU A 396 -19.24 18.93 0.91
CA GLU A 396 -20.69 19.13 0.87
C GLU A 396 -21.07 20.46 0.20
N LYS A 397 -20.38 21.57 0.54
CA LYS A 397 -20.59 22.88 -0.12
C LYS A 397 -20.21 22.82 -1.60
N ALA A 398 -19.11 22.15 -1.97
CA ALA A 398 -18.61 22.09 -3.33
C ALA A 398 -19.53 21.26 -4.23
N ALA A 399 -19.98 20.08 -3.77
CA ALA A 399 -20.91 19.24 -4.51
C ALA A 399 -22.30 19.88 -4.65
N ALA A 400 -22.77 20.66 -3.66
CA ALA A 400 -24.05 21.36 -3.72
C ALA A 400 -24.01 22.66 -4.56
N GLU A 401 -22.85 23.29 -4.72
CA GLU A 401 -22.67 24.52 -5.51
C GLU A 401 -22.19 24.27 -6.95
N SER A 402 -21.65 23.08 -7.26
CA SER A 402 -21.14 22.75 -8.60
C SER A 402 -22.23 22.35 -9.60
N HIS A 403 -22.00 22.62 -10.88
CA HIS A 403 -22.86 22.20 -11.99
C HIS A 403 -22.02 21.86 -13.22
N ASP A 404 -22.58 21.11 -14.18
CA ASP A 404 -21.95 20.79 -15.47
C ASP A 404 -20.49 20.33 -15.36
N LEU A 405 -20.22 19.43 -14.41
CA LEU A 405 -18.90 18.82 -14.19
C LEU A 405 -18.59 17.78 -15.27
N THR A 406 -17.33 17.74 -15.71
CA THR A 406 -16.83 16.67 -16.57
C THR A 406 -16.86 15.33 -15.84
N THR A 407 -17.17 14.25 -16.58
CA THR A 407 -16.93 12.88 -16.12
C THR A 407 -15.59 12.37 -16.65
N SER A 408 -14.74 11.86 -15.77
CA SER A 408 -13.54 11.09 -16.12
C SER A 408 -13.78 9.63 -15.76
N ALA A 409 -13.69 8.71 -16.73
CA ALA A 409 -14.10 7.31 -16.56
C ALA A 409 -12.90 6.35 -16.63
N GLY A 410 -12.90 5.33 -15.77
CA GLY A 410 -11.84 4.31 -15.71
C GLY A 410 -10.74 4.64 -14.69
N GLU A 411 -9.50 4.22 -14.97
CA GLU A 411 -8.37 4.40 -14.04
C GLU A 411 -7.81 5.82 -14.03
N LEU A 412 -7.41 6.30 -12.86
CA LEU A 412 -6.64 7.54 -12.72
C LEU A 412 -5.15 7.18 -12.73
N TYR A 413 -4.61 7.02 -13.93
CA TYR A 413 -3.23 6.59 -14.17
C TYR A 413 -2.21 7.65 -13.72
N PHE A 414 -1.26 7.23 -12.88
CA PHE A 414 -0.17 8.07 -12.39
C PHE A 414 1.09 7.86 -13.23
N GLU A 415 1.68 8.95 -13.73
CA GLU A 415 2.74 8.91 -14.74
C GLU A 415 4.16 8.89 -14.17
N LEU A 416 4.30 8.60 -12.88
CA LEU A 416 5.58 8.45 -12.20
C LEU A 416 5.62 7.11 -11.43
N HIS A 417 6.74 6.84 -10.76
CA HIS A 417 6.95 5.75 -9.80
C HIS A 417 6.81 4.29 -10.33
N ARG A 418 6.29 4.03 -11.55
CA ARG A 418 6.04 2.69 -12.17
C ARG A 418 6.98 1.53 -11.81
N GLY A 419 8.28 1.77 -11.59
CA GLY A 419 9.21 0.75 -11.11
C GLY A 419 8.82 0.10 -9.75
N THR A 420 7.94 0.75 -8.97
CA THR A 420 7.31 0.21 -7.77
C THR A 420 6.37 -0.97 -8.04
N TYR A 421 5.96 -1.23 -9.29
CA TYR A 421 5.24 -2.46 -9.64
C TYR A 421 6.15 -3.70 -9.56
N THR A 422 7.48 -3.51 -9.53
CA THR A 422 8.49 -4.58 -9.65
C THR A 422 9.47 -4.64 -8.46
N SER A 423 9.91 -3.51 -7.91
CA SER A 423 10.78 -3.45 -6.72
C SER A 423 10.20 -4.21 -5.52
N GLN A 424 11.05 -4.80 -4.67
CA GLN A 424 10.67 -5.55 -3.47
C GLN A 424 9.72 -6.72 -3.77
N SER A 425 10.15 -7.55 -4.73
CA SER A 425 9.50 -8.76 -5.23
C SER A 425 9.12 -9.74 -4.11
N ARG A 426 9.98 -9.90 -3.08
CA ARG A 426 9.69 -10.75 -1.91
C ARG A 426 8.50 -10.22 -1.10
N THR A 427 8.50 -8.94 -0.73
CA THR A 427 7.38 -8.28 -0.02
C THR A 427 6.07 -8.41 -0.80
N LYS A 428 6.09 -8.16 -2.13
CA LYS A 428 4.92 -8.33 -3.00
C LYS A 428 4.41 -9.77 -3.05
N ARG A 429 5.29 -10.76 -3.11
CA ARG A 429 4.96 -12.20 -3.05
C ARG A 429 4.32 -12.59 -1.73
N LEU A 430 4.91 -12.18 -0.60
CA LEU A 430 4.38 -12.45 0.73
C LEU A 430 3.01 -11.79 0.93
N ASN A 431 2.79 -10.56 0.42
CA ASN A 431 1.47 -9.94 0.38
C ASN A 431 0.46 -10.76 -0.44
N ARG A 432 0.82 -11.32 -1.60
CA ARG A 432 -0.10 -12.21 -2.36
C ARG A 432 -0.43 -13.48 -1.57
N GLN A 433 0.58 -14.11 -0.97
CA GLN A 433 0.43 -15.34 -0.19
C GLN A 433 -0.41 -15.13 1.07
N ALA A 434 -0.21 -14.03 1.79
CA ALA A 434 -0.99 -13.65 2.97
C ALA A 434 -2.47 -13.39 2.62
N GLN A 435 -2.76 -12.71 1.51
CA GLN A 435 -4.13 -12.48 1.03
C GLN A 435 -4.86 -13.79 0.71
N GLN A 436 -4.20 -14.72 -0.01
CA GLN A 436 -4.77 -16.02 -0.34
C GLN A 436 -4.96 -16.90 0.91
N ALA A 437 -3.97 -16.91 1.81
CA ALA A 437 -4.06 -17.65 3.06
C ALA A 437 -5.21 -17.15 3.95
N LEU A 438 -5.45 -15.84 4.02
CA LEU A 438 -6.59 -15.27 4.76
C LEU A 438 -7.95 -15.55 4.10
N LYS A 439 -8.04 -15.48 2.76
CA LYS A 439 -9.24 -15.89 2.00
C LYS A 439 -9.63 -17.34 2.30
N GLU A 440 -8.66 -18.25 2.34
CA GLU A 440 -8.87 -19.65 2.72
C GLU A 440 -9.18 -19.83 4.21
N ALA A 441 -8.47 -19.13 5.10
CA ALA A 441 -8.69 -19.21 6.55
C ALA A 441 -10.13 -18.84 6.93
N GLU A 442 -10.66 -17.73 6.40
CA GLU A 442 -12.04 -17.32 6.66
C GLU A 442 -13.06 -18.30 6.06
N MET A 443 -12.89 -18.70 4.81
CA MET A 443 -13.82 -19.60 4.12
C MET A 443 -13.89 -20.98 4.78
N TRP A 444 -12.74 -21.59 5.11
CA TRP A 444 -12.72 -22.89 5.77
C TRP A 444 -13.20 -22.81 7.22
N SER A 445 -12.94 -21.71 7.93
CA SER A 445 -13.52 -21.43 9.25
C SER A 445 -15.06 -21.37 9.20
N VAL A 446 -15.63 -20.67 8.20
CA VAL A 446 -17.09 -20.67 7.95
C VAL A 446 -17.60 -22.08 7.64
N ALA A 447 -16.84 -22.89 6.89
CA ALA A 447 -17.19 -24.26 6.54
C ALA A 447 -17.19 -25.24 7.73
N ALA A 448 -16.22 -25.10 8.63
CA ALA A 448 -16.10 -25.88 9.86
C ALA A 448 -17.12 -25.44 10.92
N GLY A 449 -17.50 -24.16 10.93
CA GLY A 449 -18.43 -23.56 11.88
C GLY A 449 -17.77 -22.87 13.07
N GLU A 450 -16.46 -23.07 13.25
CA GLU A 450 -15.61 -22.41 14.25
C GLU A 450 -14.86 -21.25 13.57
N TYR A 451 -15.06 -20.01 14.01
CA TYR A 451 -14.51 -18.83 13.35
C TYR A 451 -13.71 -17.93 14.30
N PRO A 452 -12.37 -17.89 14.20
CA PRO A 452 -11.51 -17.16 15.14
C PRO A 452 -11.45 -15.66 14.79
N GLN A 453 -12.58 -14.95 14.95
CA GLN A 453 -12.76 -13.53 14.55
C GLN A 453 -11.65 -12.61 15.10
N GLY A 454 -11.19 -12.81 16.34
CA GLY A 454 -10.18 -11.95 16.97
C GLY A 454 -8.77 -12.14 16.39
N GLU A 455 -8.40 -13.39 16.06
CA GLU A 455 -7.14 -13.70 15.39
C GLU A 455 -7.17 -13.19 13.94
N LEU A 456 -8.29 -13.40 13.25
CA LEU A 456 -8.48 -12.93 11.87
C LEU A 456 -8.50 -11.38 11.77
N ASP A 457 -9.11 -10.64 12.70
CA ASP A 457 -9.05 -9.15 12.72
C ASP A 457 -7.59 -8.67 12.90
N ALA A 458 -6.82 -9.30 13.78
CA ALA A 458 -5.42 -8.97 14.01
C ALA A 458 -4.53 -9.30 12.80
N LEU A 459 -4.72 -10.47 12.16
CA LEU A 459 -3.98 -10.88 10.97
C LEU A 459 -4.32 -9.98 9.76
N TRP A 460 -5.59 -9.64 9.56
CA TRP A 460 -6.00 -8.66 8.54
C TRP A 460 -5.38 -7.29 8.81
N LYS A 461 -5.46 -6.74 10.03
CA LYS A 461 -4.79 -5.47 10.37
C LYS A 461 -3.27 -5.50 10.10
N SER A 462 -2.60 -6.62 10.41
CA SER A 462 -1.17 -6.80 10.16
C SER A 462 -0.83 -6.86 8.65
N LEU A 463 -1.73 -7.42 7.82
CA LEU A 463 -1.61 -7.36 6.36
C LEU A 463 -1.85 -5.94 5.83
N LEU A 464 -2.98 -5.32 6.22
CA LEU A 464 -3.42 -4.00 5.75
C LEU A 464 -2.42 -2.90 6.10
N LEU A 465 -1.75 -3.00 7.26
CA LEU A 465 -0.66 -2.10 7.65
C LEU A 465 0.50 -2.13 6.65
N ASN A 466 0.90 -3.34 6.22
CA ASN A 466 1.97 -3.56 5.24
C ASN A 466 1.55 -3.28 3.79
N GLN A 467 0.31 -2.81 3.56
CA GLN A 467 -0.18 -2.31 2.26
C GLN A 467 -0.13 -0.78 2.15
N PHE A 468 0.46 -0.08 3.12
CA PHE A 468 0.78 1.35 3.03
C PHE A 468 1.60 1.67 1.77
N HIS A 469 1.42 2.87 1.20
CA HIS A 469 1.91 3.22 -0.14
C HIS A 469 3.44 3.35 -0.30
N ASP A 470 4.22 3.41 0.78
CA ASP A 470 5.68 3.26 0.69
C ASP A 470 6.21 1.88 1.12
N ILE A 471 5.36 1.03 1.72
CA ILE A 471 5.73 -0.34 2.09
C ILE A 471 5.53 -1.29 0.90
N LEU A 472 4.29 -1.54 0.47
CA LEU A 472 4.00 -2.53 -0.57
C LEU A 472 4.53 -2.14 -1.96
N PRO A 473 4.45 -0.86 -2.40
CA PRO A 473 5.12 -0.41 -3.61
C PRO A 473 6.65 -0.54 -3.59
N GLY A 474 7.28 -0.56 -2.41
CA GLY A 474 8.71 -0.84 -2.28
C GLY A 474 9.59 0.41 -2.44
N SER A 475 9.23 1.49 -1.75
CA SER A 475 9.91 2.80 -1.77
C SER A 475 10.41 3.27 -0.39
N SER A 476 10.32 2.43 0.64
CA SER A 476 10.95 2.55 1.98
C SER A 476 12.39 2.03 2.07
N ILE A 477 13.03 2.19 3.24
CA ILE A 477 14.36 1.70 3.63
C ILE A 477 14.43 0.18 3.91
N ASP A 478 15.67 -0.36 3.95
CA ASP A 478 15.96 -1.78 4.24
C ASP A 478 15.30 -2.34 5.52
N TRP A 479 15.35 -1.59 6.63
CA TRP A 479 14.71 -2.00 7.89
C TRP A 479 13.19 -2.15 7.74
N VAL A 480 12.53 -1.34 6.90
CA VAL A 480 11.07 -1.49 6.70
C VAL A 480 10.73 -2.83 6.06
N TYR A 481 11.58 -3.40 5.21
CA TYR A 481 11.37 -4.75 4.66
C TYR A 481 11.81 -5.86 5.62
N GLU A 482 12.81 -5.65 6.48
CA GLU A 482 13.10 -6.57 7.60
C GLU A 482 11.86 -6.73 8.51
N GLU A 483 11.08 -5.66 8.71
CA GLU A 483 9.81 -5.71 9.45
C GLU A 483 8.65 -6.25 8.60
N ALA A 484 8.50 -5.81 7.35
CA ALA A 484 7.38 -6.18 6.48
C ALA A 484 7.45 -7.63 5.98
N GLU A 485 8.61 -8.13 5.54
CA GLU A 485 8.76 -9.54 5.13
C GLU A 485 8.50 -10.48 6.31
N ARG A 486 8.99 -10.14 7.51
CA ARG A 486 8.71 -10.87 8.76
C ARG A 486 7.21 -10.90 9.09
N ASP A 487 6.56 -9.73 9.09
CA ASP A 487 5.17 -9.62 9.52
C ASP A 487 4.22 -10.24 8.50
N LEU A 488 4.46 -10.10 7.19
CA LEU A 488 3.69 -10.75 6.12
C LEU A 488 3.89 -12.27 6.11
N SER A 489 5.11 -12.77 6.35
CA SER A 489 5.37 -14.21 6.49
C SER A 489 4.56 -14.80 7.63
N ARG A 490 4.58 -14.16 8.81
CA ARG A 490 3.73 -14.55 9.95
C ARG A 490 2.25 -14.56 9.58
N VAL A 491 1.74 -13.54 8.88
CA VAL A 491 0.32 -13.52 8.46
C VAL A 491 0.00 -14.71 7.57
N ALA A 492 0.87 -15.04 6.61
CA ALA A 492 0.69 -16.20 5.75
C ALA A 492 0.71 -17.52 6.56
N ASP A 493 1.66 -17.71 7.48
CA ASP A 493 1.82 -18.93 8.27
C ASP A 493 0.67 -19.14 9.29
N ASP A 494 0.28 -18.08 10.00
CA ASP A 494 -0.81 -18.14 10.99
C ASP A 494 -2.17 -18.35 10.30
N ALA A 495 -2.45 -17.64 9.19
CA ALA A 495 -3.67 -17.86 8.41
C ALA A 495 -3.69 -19.26 7.76
N ASN A 496 -2.56 -19.74 7.23
CA ASN A 496 -2.46 -21.12 6.75
C ASN A 496 -2.72 -22.14 7.87
N SER A 497 -2.30 -21.86 9.10
CA SER A 497 -2.54 -22.71 10.26
C SER A 497 -4.02 -22.75 10.66
N ILE A 498 -4.72 -21.60 10.64
CA ILE A 498 -6.18 -21.52 10.84
C ILE A 498 -6.91 -22.34 9.76
N ALA A 499 -6.57 -22.12 8.48
CA ALA A 499 -7.13 -22.87 7.36
C ALA A 499 -6.91 -24.39 7.52
N ASP A 500 -5.71 -24.81 7.92
CA ASP A 500 -5.36 -26.21 8.13
C ASP A 500 -6.12 -26.85 9.31
N VAL A 501 -6.36 -26.13 10.41
CA VAL A 501 -7.18 -26.61 11.54
C VAL A 501 -8.62 -26.83 11.08
N ALA A 502 -9.21 -25.86 10.38
CA ALA A 502 -10.57 -25.96 9.86
C ALA A 502 -10.73 -27.11 8.85
N VAL A 503 -9.80 -27.22 7.88
CA VAL A 503 -9.77 -28.32 6.89
C VAL A 503 -9.63 -29.69 7.55
N LYS A 504 -8.76 -29.83 8.57
CA LYS A 504 -8.59 -31.09 9.33
C LYS A 504 -9.84 -31.44 10.14
N SER A 505 -10.53 -30.44 10.70
CA SER A 505 -11.81 -30.62 11.40
C SER A 505 -12.90 -31.15 10.45
N ILE A 506 -12.99 -30.61 9.24
CA ILE A 506 -13.94 -31.05 8.19
C ILE A 506 -13.61 -32.46 7.66
N ALA A 507 -12.32 -32.75 7.42
CA ALA A 507 -11.89 -34.01 6.80
C ALA A 507 -11.87 -35.20 7.78
N GLY A 508 -11.45 -34.98 9.03
CA GLY A 508 -11.17 -36.04 10.01
C GLY A 508 -10.04 -36.99 9.57
N ALA A 509 -9.58 -37.86 10.48
CA ALA A 509 -8.47 -38.77 10.20
C ALA A 509 -8.92 -40.07 9.50
N GLY A 510 -8.35 -40.40 8.34
CA GLY A 510 -8.63 -41.65 7.63
C GLY A 510 -7.70 -41.91 6.43
N GLY A 511 -7.89 -43.06 5.78
CA GLY A 511 -7.01 -43.58 4.72
C GLY A 511 -7.39 -43.25 3.27
N ARG A 512 -8.32 -42.31 3.05
CA ARG A 512 -8.60 -41.71 1.74
C ARG A 512 -8.02 -40.29 1.69
N PHE A 513 -8.11 -39.62 0.54
CA PHE A 513 -7.81 -38.20 0.43
C PHE A 513 -9.08 -37.37 0.15
N ALA A 514 -9.12 -36.15 0.66
CA ALA A 514 -10.06 -35.11 0.26
C ALA A 514 -9.30 -33.96 -0.40
N VAL A 515 -9.80 -33.49 -1.54
CA VAL A 515 -9.34 -32.28 -2.22
C VAL A 515 -10.24 -31.13 -1.78
N PHE A 516 -9.65 -30.03 -1.31
CA PHE A 516 -10.31 -28.79 -0.94
C PHE A 516 -9.92 -27.71 -1.96
N ASN A 517 -10.93 -27.04 -2.50
CA ASN A 517 -10.83 -26.08 -3.60
C ASN A 517 -11.41 -24.71 -3.17
N ALA A 518 -10.56 -23.69 -3.20
CA ALA A 518 -10.94 -22.32 -2.85
C ALA A 518 -11.32 -21.45 -4.06
N SER A 519 -11.07 -21.92 -5.28
CA SER A 519 -11.43 -21.23 -6.51
C SER A 519 -12.96 -21.11 -6.66
N SER A 520 -13.40 -20.09 -7.41
CA SER A 520 -14.81 -19.83 -7.69
C SER A 520 -15.46 -20.87 -8.62
N HIS A 521 -14.66 -21.75 -9.22
CA HIS A 521 -15.03 -22.73 -10.21
C HIS A 521 -14.60 -24.16 -9.80
N PRO A 522 -15.21 -25.24 -10.34
CA PRO A 522 -14.85 -26.63 -9.99
C PRO A 522 -13.45 -27.04 -10.47
N ARG A 523 -12.64 -27.66 -9.59
CA ARG A 523 -11.24 -27.99 -9.86
C ARG A 523 -10.81 -29.27 -9.14
N GLY A 524 -9.96 -30.10 -9.76
CA GLY A 524 -9.36 -31.29 -9.13
C GLY A 524 -10.37 -32.37 -8.68
N GLY A 525 -11.59 -32.35 -9.23
CA GLY A 525 -12.71 -33.20 -8.80
C GLY A 525 -13.55 -32.63 -7.65
N ALA A 526 -13.15 -31.51 -7.05
CA ALA A 526 -13.94 -30.76 -6.07
C ALA A 526 -14.81 -29.67 -6.76
N PRO A 527 -15.97 -29.32 -6.20
CA PRO A 527 -16.80 -28.21 -6.71
C PRO A 527 -16.16 -26.84 -6.38
N SER A 528 -16.76 -25.74 -6.84
CA SER A 528 -16.40 -24.38 -6.41
C SER A 528 -16.51 -24.23 -4.89
N CYS A 529 -15.59 -23.47 -4.27
CA CYS A 529 -15.60 -23.13 -2.84
C CYS A 529 -16.01 -24.31 -1.94
N GLY A 530 -15.29 -25.44 -2.05
CA GLY A 530 -15.79 -26.74 -1.58
C GLY A 530 -14.77 -27.87 -1.61
N TRP A 531 -15.21 -29.09 -1.33
CA TRP A 531 -14.34 -30.26 -1.26
C TRP A 531 -14.97 -31.54 -1.80
N ALA A 532 -14.14 -32.51 -2.21
CA ALA A 532 -14.56 -33.85 -2.62
C ALA A 532 -13.55 -34.93 -2.21
N VAL A 533 -14.05 -36.14 -1.93
CA VAL A 533 -13.24 -37.32 -1.59
C VAL A 533 -12.76 -38.02 -2.86
N VAL A 534 -11.46 -38.22 -2.99
CA VAL A 534 -10.80 -38.83 -4.16
C VAL A 534 -9.98 -40.06 -3.77
N ASP A 535 -9.96 -41.06 -4.64
CA ASP A 535 -9.31 -42.36 -4.39
C ASP A 535 -7.83 -42.43 -4.86
N ARG A 536 -7.27 -41.36 -5.45
CA ARG A 536 -5.88 -41.31 -5.96
C ARG A 536 -5.27 -39.91 -5.87
N GLN A 537 -3.95 -39.84 -5.67
CA GLN A 537 -3.14 -38.68 -6.05
C GLN A 537 -2.90 -38.66 -7.58
N PRO A 538 -2.75 -37.48 -8.20
CA PRO A 538 -2.27 -37.34 -9.59
C PRO A 538 -0.81 -37.80 -9.77
N SER A 539 -0.43 -38.21 -10.99
CA SER A 539 0.95 -38.56 -11.38
C SER A 539 1.12 -38.51 -12.91
N ILE A 540 2.14 -37.83 -13.43
CA ILE A 540 2.29 -37.50 -14.88
C ILE A 540 3.74 -37.69 -15.38
N SER A 541 3.92 -37.97 -16.68
CA SER A 541 5.21 -38.26 -17.37
C SER A 541 5.06 -38.17 -18.90
N SER A 542 6.05 -37.80 -19.74
CA SER A 542 7.42 -37.29 -19.52
C SER A 542 8.11 -36.91 -20.86
N GLN A 543 9.18 -36.08 -20.79
CA GLN A 543 10.25 -35.89 -21.80
C GLN A 543 9.99 -35.12 -23.13
N SER A 544 8.80 -34.62 -23.41
CA SER A 544 8.61 -33.49 -24.35
C SER A 544 7.34 -32.70 -23.99
N LEU A 545 7.35 -31.37 -24.16
CA LEU A 545 6.18 -30.53 -23.85
C LEU A 545 5.18 -30.54 -25.02
N GLU A 546 4.52 -31.67 -25.21
CA GLU A 546 3.36 -31.80 -26.08
C GLU A 546 2.20 -32.45 -25.31
N ASN A 547 1.01 -31.86 -25.40
CA ASN A 547 -0.23 -32.41 -24.88
C ASN A 547 -1.31 -32.43 -25.98
N GLU A 548 -2.60 -32.51 -25.65
CA GLU A 548 -3.67 -32.47 -26.65
C GLU A 548 -3.79 -31.10 -27.37
N PHE A 549 -3.51 -29.99 -26.68
CA PHE A 549 -3.72 -28.62 -27.18
C PHE A 549 -2.47 -28.00 -27.81
N LEU A 550 -1.30 -28.18 -27.20
CA LEU A 550 -0.06 -27.48 -27.58
C LEU A 550 1.07 -28.46 -27.88
N ARG A 551 1.93 -28.11 -28.84
CA ARG A 551 3.31 -28.62 -28.96
C ARG A 551 4.28 -27.45 -28.77
N VAL A 552 5.20 -27.56 -27.82
CA VAL A 552 6.15 -26.50 -27.46
C VAL A 552 7.57 -26.95 -27.77
N GLU A 553 8.30 -26.11 -28.50
CA GLU A 553 9.68 -26.36 -28.94
C GLU A 553 10.59 -25.23 -28.47
N TRP A 554 11.86 -25.54 -28.17
CA TRP A 554 12.83 -24.61 -27.59
C TRP A 554 14.25 -24.86 -28.11
N ASN A 555 15.11 -23.85 -27.99
CA ASN A 555 16.54 -23.95 -28.28
C ASN A 555 17.38 -24.33 -27.03
N ASP A 556 18.68 -24.58 -27.21
CA ASP A 556 19.58 -24.99 -26.12
C ASP A 556 19.68 -23.98 -24.95
N GLY A 557 19.30 -22.72 -25.16
CA GLY A 557 19.21 -21.68 -24.11
C GLY A 557 17.84 -21.61 -23.42
N GLY A 558 16.86 -22.41 -23.84
CA GLY A 558 15.50 -22.44 -23.33
C GLY A 558 14.58 -21.31 -23.79
N ALA A 559 15.00 -20.52 -24.78
CA ALA A 559 14.07 -19.65 -25.49
C ALA A 559 13.18 -20.52 -26.39
N LEU A 560 11.88 -20.24 -26.37
CA LEU A 560 10.88 -20.99 -27.13
C LEU A 560 10.97 -20.62 -28.61
N THR A 561 11.01 -21.63 -29.48
CA THR A 561 11.12 -21.48 -30.94
C THR A 561 9.80 -21.73 -31.66
N SER A 562 8.85 -22.43 -31.01
CA SER A 562 7.47 -22.62 -31.47
C SER A 562 6.57 -22.91 -30.28
N ILE A 563 5.35 -22.37 -30.30
CA ILE A 563 4.21 -22.87 -29.54
C ILE A 563 3.11 -23.11 -30.57
N TRP A 564 2.97 -24.36 -31.00
CA TRP A 564 1.98 -24.75 -32.00
C TRP A 564 0.65 -25.13 -31.33
N ASP A 565 -0.42 -24.39 -31.62
CA ASP A 565 -1.79 -24.74 -31.22
C ASP A 565 -2.36 -25.78 -32.17
N LYS A 566 -2.71 -26.94 -31.61
CA LYS A 566 -3.17 -28.14 -32.31
C LYS A 566 -4.67 -28.16 -32.57
N GLU A 567 -5.43 -27.27 -31.95
CA GLU A 567 -6.90 -27.16 -32.12
C GLU A 567 -7.26 -26.25 -33.29
N VAL A 568 -6.52 -25.14 -33.44
CA VAL A 568 -6.71 -24.15 -34.53
C VAL A 568 -5.60 -24.19 -35.60
N GLU A 569 -4.68 -25.15 -35.51
CA GLU A 569 -3.57 -25.39 -36.45
C GLU A 569 -2.74 -24.12 -36.77
N ARG A 570 -2.29 -23.37 -35.74
CA ARG A 570 -1.48 -22.16 -35.90
C ARG A 570 -0.25 -22.10 -34.99
N GLU A 571 0.74 -21.33 -35.43
CA GLU A 571 1.82 -20.84 -34.58
C GLU A 571 1.35 -19.66 -33.72
N VAL A 572 1.70 -19.68 -32.43
CA VAL A 572 1.38 -18.62 -31.47
C VAL A 572 2.48 -17.57 -31.41
N LEU A 573 3.76 -17.95 -31.63
CA LEU A 573 4.91 -17.06 -31.49
C LEU A 573 5.23 -16.30 -32.79
N GLY A 574 5.37 -14.98 -32.70
CA GLY A 574 5.85 -14.11 -33.79
C GLY A 574 7.38 -14.06 -33.92
N GLY A 575 8.09 -14.65 -32.95
CA GLY A 575 9.54 -14.70 -32.84
C GLY A 575 9.93 -15.49 -31.57
N PRO A 576 11.22 -15.57 -31.19
CA PRO A 576 11.64 -16.31 -30.00
C PRO A 576 10.90 -15.84 -28.73
N GLY A 577 10.23 -16.76 -28.05
CA GLY A 577 9.49 -16.51 -26.79
C GLY A 577 10.29 -16.91 -25.56
N ASN A 578 9.83 -16.54 -24.36
CA ASN A 578 10.55 -16.75 -23.09
C ASN A 578 11.99 -16.18 -23.12
N VAL A 579 12.15 -15.07 -23.85
CA VAL A 579 13.40 -14.34 -23.93
C VAL A 579 13.52 -13.51 -22.65
N LEU A 580 14.54 -13.81 -21.85
CA LEU A 580 14.85 -13.02 -20.67
C LEU A 580 15.73 -11.84 -21.10
N GLU A 581 15.14 -10.64 -21.02
CA GLU A 581 15.78 -9.38 -21.38
C GLU A 581 16.28 -8.70 -20.10
N LEU A 582 17.61 -8.55 -19.98
CA LEU A 582 18.22 -7.75 -18.93
C LEU A 582 18.42 -6.32 -19.44
N HIS A 583 17.63 -5.39 -18.92
CA HIS A 583 17.69 -3.96 -19.28
C HIS A 583 18.47 -3.17 -18.23
N ASP A 584 19.17 -2.11 -18.67
CA ASP A 584 19.78 -1.13 -17.78
C ASP A 584 18.70 -0.26 -17.12
N ASP A 585 18.21 -0.67 -15.95
CA ASP A 585 17.44 0.18 -15.01
C ASP A 585 18.40 1.15 -14.34
N ASN A 586 18.90 2.10 -15.12
CA ASN A 586 19.95 3.02 -14.72
C ASN A 586 19.39 4.44 -14.45
N PRO A 587 18.81 4.70 -13.26
CA PRO A 587 19.01 5.98 -12.59
C PRO A 587 20.45 6.07 -12.05
N ARG A 588 21.45 5.78 -12.91
CA ARG A 588 22.89 6.05 -12.77
C ARG A 588 23.75 5.21 -11.75
N ARG A 589 23.90 3.85 -11.86
CA ARG A 589 25.18 2.99 -11.77
C ARG A 589 25.22 1.60 -11.01
N TRP A 590 25.38 0.47 -11.74
CA TRP A 590 26.18 -0.82 -11.50
C TRP A 590 26.01 -1.83 -10.31
N ASP A 591 26.41 -3.12 -10.56
CA ASP A 591 26.23 -4.51 -9.96
C ASP A 591 27.14 -4.93 -8.72
N ALA A 592 27.29 -6.15 -8.12
CA ALA A 592 27.11 -7.64 -8.36
C ALA A 592 27.18 -8.51 -6.99
N TRP A 593 27.34 -9.86 -6.76
CA TRP A 593 27.63 -11.16 -7.50
C TRP A 593 27.33 -12.54 -6.71
N ASP A 594 26.74 -13.62 -7.33
CA ASP A 594 26.75 -15.15 -7.13
C ASP A 594 26.37 -15.85 -5.75
N LEU A 595 25.92 -17.15 -5.54
CA LEU A 595 25.79 -18.46 -6.31
C LEU A 595 24.98 -19.66 -5.62
N ASP A 596 23.96 -20.27 -6.29
CA ASP A 596 23.49 -21.72 -6.37
C ASP A 596 22.66 -22.56 -5.29
N ILE A 597 22.03 -23.65 -5.80
CA ILE A 597 21.47 -24.93 -5.23
C ILE A 597 19.93 -25.18 -5.09
N GLU A 598 19.52 -26.47 -5.16
CA GLU A 598 18.24 -26.96 -5.74
C GLU A 598 17.15 -27.54 -4.80
N HIS A 599 15.91 -27.67 -5.34
CA HIS A 599 15.03 -28.84 -5.17
C HIS A 599 14.11 -29.06 -6.39
N ARG A 600 13.43 -30.23 -6.50
CA ARG A 600 12.57 -30.62 -7.64
C ARG A 600 11.21 -31.20 -7.22
N ASN A 601 10.19 -31.02 -8.06
CA ASN A 601 8.90 -31.73 -8.02
C ASN A 601 8.45 -32.13 -9.44
N SER A 602 7.41 -32.97 -9.55
CA SER A 602 7.10 -33.75 -10.76
C SER A 602 6.11 -33.09 -11.73
N PHE A 603 6.62 -32.57 -12.84
CA PHE A 603 5.86 -32.25 -14.06
C PHE A 603 6.48 -32.99 -15.27
N VAL A 604 5.85 -32.91 -16.44
CA VAL A 604 6.67 -32.90 -17.66
C VAL A 604 7.31 -31.53 -17.70
N SER A 605 8.63 -31.48 -17.54
CA SER A 605 9.33 -30.20 -17.50
C SER A 605 10.77 -30.29 -17.97
N VAL A 606 11.24 -29.19 -18.54
CA VAL A 606 12.64 -28.94 -18.84
C VAL A 606 13.13 -27.82 -17.93
N THR A 607 14.29 -28.02 -17.29
CA THR A 607 14.94 -27.02 -16.42
C THR A 607 16.15 -26.44 -17.14
N PHE A 608 16.26 -25.12 -17.16
CA PHE A 608 17.40 -24.37 -17.69
C PHE A 608 18.05 -23.56 -16.57
N ASP A 609 19.37 -23.69 -16.44
CA ASP A 609 20.20 -22.80 -15.62
C ASP A 609 20.76 -21.71 -16.56
N ARG A 610 20.51 -20.43 -16.26
CA ARG A 610 20.91 -19.26 -17.06
C ARG A 610 21.65 -18.25 -16.19
N ARG A 611 22.83 -17.80 -16.62
CA ARG A 611 23.61 -16.76 -15.93
C ARG A 611 23.42 -15.42 -16.62
N PHE A 612 23.04 -14.40 -15.87
CA PHE A 612 22.86 -13.02 -16.33
C PHE A 612 23.83 -12.15 -15.54
N GLY A 613 24.90 -11.68 -16.19
CA GLY A 613 25.99 -11.00 -15.51
C GLY A 613 26.54 -11.83 -14.36
N GLU A 614 26.16 -11.42 -13.17
CA GLU A 614 26.67 -11.92 -11.89
C GLU A 614 25.53 -12.52 -11.03
N SER A 615 24.39 -12.84 -11.67
CA SER A 615 23.19 -13.50 -11.15
C SER A 615 22.88 -14.82 -11.87
N ILE A 616 22.17 -15.75 -11.20
CA ILE A 616 21.83 -17.07 -11.75
C ILE A 616 20.33 -17.36 -11.63
N LEU A 617 19.71 -17.73 -12.75
CA LEU A 617 18.30 -18.10 -12.84
C LEU A 617 18.14 -19.58 -13.20
N LYS A 618 17.40 -20.31 -12.38
CA LYS A 618 17.02 -21.71 -12.58
C LYS A 618 15.52 -21.78 -12.88
N GLN A 619 15.19 -21.96 -14.16
CA GLN A 619 13.81 -21.95 -14.63
C GLN A 619 13.36 -23.34 -15.08
N THR A 620 12.19 -23.77 -14.60
CA THR A 620 11.53 -25.01 -14.99
C THR A 620 10.26 -24.69 -15.78
N ILE A 621 10.24 -25.04 -17.07
CA ILE A 621 9.06 -24.88 -17.94
C ILE A 621 8.23 -26.16 -17.86
N SER A 622 6.93 -26.06 -17.62
CA SER A 622 6.01 -27.19 -17.50
C SER A 622 4.70 -27.00 -18.27
N LEU A 623 4.13 -28.11 -18.75
CA LEU A 623 2.83 -28.18 -19.43
C LEU A 623 2.08 -29.40 -18.90
N GLU A 624 0.86 -29.21 -18.40
CA GLU A 624 0.02 -30.29 -17.86
C GLU A 624 -0.89 -30.88 -18.95
N ALA A 625 -1.23 -32.17 -18.84
CA ALA A 625 -2.25 -32.78 -19.70
C ALA A 625 -3.62 -32.15 -19.42
N GLY A 626 -4.41 -31.90 -20.46
CA GLY A 626 -5.70 -31.21 -20.35
C GLY A 626 -5.60 -29.69 -20.12
N SER A 627 -4.41 -29.08 -20.20
CA SER A 627 -4.21 -27.65 -19.95
C SER A 627 -3.68 -26.89 -21.16
N ARG A 628 -4.13 -25.65 -21.34
CA ARG A 628 -3.57 -24.66 -22.29
C ARG A 628 -2.50 -23.77 -21.65
N VAL A 629 -2.20 -23.96 -20.37
CA VAL A 629 -1.31 -23.11 -19.57
C VAL A 629 0.11 -23.67 -19.59
N LEU A 630 1.02 -22.98 -20.29
CA LEU A 630 2.46 -23.23 -20.27
C LEU A 630 3.08 -22.45 -19.10
N ARG A 631 3.48 -23.15 -18.04
CA ARG A 631 3.95 -22.58 -16.76
C ARG A 631 5.48 -22.48 -16.71
N PHE A 632 5.98 -21.43 -16.08
CA PHE A 632 7.41 -21.14 -15.89
C PHE A 632 7.69 -20.89 -14.39
N ASP A 633 8.20 -21.91 -13.71
CA ASP A 633 8.65 -21.80 -12.31
C ASP A 633 10.12 -21.36 -12.29
N THR A 634 10.39 -20.14 -11.81
CA THR A 634 11.74 -19.56 -11.82
C THR A 634 12.23 -19.32 -10.38
N THR A 635 13.37 -19.93 -10.04
CA THR A 635 14.20 -19.49 -8.91
C THR A 635 15.29 -18.59 -9.46
N ALA A 636 15.59 -17.49 -8.77
CA ALA A 636 16.66 -16.57 -9.13
C ALA A 636 17.53 -16.27 -7.91
N ASP A 637 18.85 -16.36 -8.06
CA ASP A 637 19.84 -15.84 -7.14
C ASP A 637 20.35 -14.52 -7.74
N TRP A 638 19.82 -13.40 -7.22
CA TRP A 638 19.86 -12.10 -7.89
C TRP A 638 20.81 -11.12 -7.20
N HIS A 639 21.81 -10.68 -7.94
CA HIS A 639 22.86 -9.80 -7.47
C HIS A 639 23.14 -8.62 -8.41
N GLU A 640 22.46 -8.54 -9.56
CA GLU A 640 22.55 -7.35 -10.42
C GLU A 640 22.05 -6.10 -9.67
N ARG A 641 22.57 -4.93 -10.06
CA ARG A 641 22.15 -3.63 -9.51
C ARG A 641 22.08 -2.61 -10.63
N HIS A 642 21.07 -1.74 -10.55
CA HIS A 642 20.65 -0.86 -11.65
C HIS A 642 20.33 -1.63 -12.94
N LYS A 643 19.71 -2.81 -12.78
CA LYS A 643 19.12 -3.63 -13.85
C LYS A 643 17.65 -3.93 -13.55
N ILE A 644 16.85 -4.09 -14.61
CA ILE A 644 15.53 -4.71 -14.54
C ILE A 644 15.50 -5.92 -15.49
N LEU A 645 15.10 -7.06 -14.96
CA LEU A 645 14.87 -8.27 -15.73
C LEU A 645 13.42 -8.33 -16.16
N LYS A 646 13.18 -8.52 -17.47
CA LYS A 646 11.86 -8.84 -18.03
C LYS A 646 11.90 -10.19 -18.73
N VAL A 647 10.74 -10.85 -18.84
CA VAL A 647 10.52 -11.90 -19.85
C VAL A 647 9.69 -11.34 -20.99
N ALA A 648 10.04 -11.69 -22.23
CA ALA A 648 9.35 -11.27 -23.45
C ALA A 648 8.80 -12.45 -24.26
N PHE A 649 7.62 -12.23 -24.84
CA PHE A 649 6.87 -13.14 -25.70
C PHE A 649 6.34 -12.37 -26.93
N PRO A 650 7.07 -12.38 -28.05
CA PRO A 650 6.55 -11.93 -29.34
C PRO A 650 5.49 -12.92 -29.83
N VAL A 651 4.25 -12.49 -30.05
CA VAL A 651 3.12 -13.34 -30.45
C VAL A 651 2.60 -12.99 -31.85
N THR A 652 1.85 -13.91 -32.47
CA THR A 652 1.21 -13.71 -33.79
C THR A 652 -0.14 -12.99 -33.71
N VAL A 653 -0.59 -12.61 -32.52
CA VAL A 653 -1.82 -11.84 -32.27
C VAL A 653 -1.49 -10.36 -32.18
N SER A 654 -2.29 -9.50 -32.81
CA SER A 654 -2.09 -8.05 -32.79
C SER A 654 -3.42 -7.31 -32.65
N ALA A 655 -3.49 -6.42 -31.67
CA ALA A 655 -4.62 -5.56 -31.39
C ALA A 655 -4.12 -4.19 -30.89
N GLU A 656 -4.92 -3.13 -31.08
CA GLU A 656 -4.58 -1.75 -30.66
C GLU A 656 -4.64 -1.57 -29.12
N GLU A 657 -5.29 -2.48 -28.40
CA GLU A 657 -5.41 -2.52 -26.94
C GLU A 657 -5.19 -3.95 -26.42
N ALA A 658 -4.65 -4.07 -25.21
CA ALA A 658 -4.61 -5.30 -24.42
C ALA A 658 -5.52 -5.17 -23.18
N THR A 659 -6.06 -6.28 -22.69
CA THR A 659 -6.92 -6.32 -21.48
C THR A 659 -6.10 -6.71 -20.26
N TYR A 660 -6.26 -6.02 -19.13
CA TYR A 660 -5.50 -6.23 -17.90
C TYR A 660 -6.43 -6.44 -16.72
N GLU A 661 -6.14 -7.41 -15.85
CA GLU A 661 -6.89 -7.59 -14.61
C GLU A 661 -6.64 -6.45 -13.63
N ILE A 662 -7.72 -5.89 -13.08
CA ILE A 662 -7.70 -4.99 -11.92
C ILE A 662 -8.58 -5.59 -10.81
N GLN A 663 -8.65 -4.90 -9.67
CA GLN A 663 -9.49 -5.31 -8.56
C GLN A 663 -10.96 -5.43 -9.02
N PHE A 664 -11.56 -6.60 -8.82
CA PHE A 664 -12.94 -6.94 -9.21
C PHE A 664 -13.32 -6.65 -10.68
N GLY A 665 -12.36 -6.65 -11.62
CA GLY A 665 -12.67 -6.40 -13.02
C GLY A 665 -11.44 -6.38 -13.92
N HIS A 666 -11.56 -5.67 -15.04
CA HIS A 666 -10.50 -5.51 -16.01
C HIS A 666 -10.58 -4.14 -16.69
N ILE A 667 -9.47 -3.68 -17.23
CA ILE A 667 -9.39 -2.45 -18.05
C ILE A 667 -8.63 -2.74 -19.35
N ARG A 668 -8.89 -1.96 -20.39
CA ARG A 668 -8.12 -2.00 -21.64
C ARG A 668 -7.10 -0.87 -21.66
N ARG A 669 -5.87 -1.15 -22.08
CA ARG A 669 -4.80 -0.15 -22.26
C ARG A 669 -4.15 -0.31 -23.63
N PRO A 670 -3.71 0.80 -24.27
CA PRO A 670 -3.21 0.78 -25.64
C PRO A 670 -1.89 0.02 -25.77
N THR A 671 -1.74 -0.74 -26.85
CA THR A 671 -0.48 -1.45 -27.19
C THR A 671 0.51 -0.59 -27.97
N HIS A 672 0.17 0.67 -28.24
CA HIS A 672 0.86 1.51 -29.21
C HIS A 672 1.46 2.79 -28.58
N MET A 673 2.46 3.41 -29.21
CA MET A 673 3.05 4.66 -28.72
C MET A 673 2.47 5.95 -29.35
N LYS A 674 1.25 5.88 -29.90
CA LYS A 674 0.64 6.93 -30.75
C LYS A 674 0.27 8.21 -29.99
N THR A 675 -0.46 8.10 -28.87
CA THR A 675 -0.89 9.27 -28.06
C THR A 675 0.08 9.55 -26.90
N PRO A 676 0.06 10.77 -26.31
CA PRO A 676 0.81 11.07 -25.08
C PRO A 676 0.50 10.11 -23.93
N GLN A 677 -0.79 9.82 -23.70
CA GLN A 677 -1.26 8.90 -22.65
C GLN A 677 -0.75 7.47 -22.89
N ALA A 678 -0.79 7.00 -24.14
CA ALA A 678 -0.27 5.68 -24.48
C ALA A 678 1.25 5.57 -24.33
N ARG A 679 2.00 6.66 -24.56
CA ARG A 679 3.43 6.74 -24.24
C ARG A 679 3.71 6.76 -22.74
N ALA A 680 2.82 7.34 -21.93
CA ALA A 680 2.92 7.26 -20.49
C ALA A 680 2.62 5.84 -19.97
N MET A 681 1.80 5.06 -20.67
CA MET A 681 1.45 3.66 -20.36
C MET A 681 2.49 2.63 -20.86
N PHE A 682 3.78 2.97 -20.86
CA PHE A 682 4.86 2.07 -21.28
C PHE A 682 5.14 0.92 -20.29
N GLU A 683 4.69 1.04 -19.04
CA GLU A 683 4.64 -0.03 -18.06
C GLU A 683 3.42 0.19 -17.15
N VAL A 684 2.63 -0.85 -16.95
CA VAL A 684 1.28 -0.76 -16.36
C VAL A 684 1.05 -1.84 -15.31
N CYS A 685 0.24 -1.53 -14.30
CA CYS A 685 -0.07 -2.47 -13.22
C CYS A 685 -1.23 -3.40 -13.59
N ALA A 686 -1.09 -4.70 -13.34
CA ALA A 686 -2.19 -5.67 -13.37
C ALA A 686 -2.14 -6.61 -12.17
N GLN A 687 -3.25 -7.27 -11.85
CA GLN A 687 -3.34 -8.21 -10.72
C GLN A 687 -2.73 -9.57 -11.06
N ARG A 688 -3.46 -10.52 -11.66
CA ARG A 688 -2.97 -11.88 -11.95
C ARG A 688 -2.76 -12.19 -13.43
N TRP A 689 -3.34 -11.40 -14.35
CA TRP A 689 -3.26 -11.65 -15.78
C TRP A 689 -3.35 -10.38 -16.64
N ALA A 690 -2.79 -10.48 -17.85
CA ALA A 690 -3.05 -9.59 -18.98
C ALA A 690 -3.25 -10.43 -20.25
N ASP A 691 -4.07 -9.96 -21.18
CA ASP A 691 -4.44 -10.65 -22.42
C ASP A 691 -4.29 -9.75 -23.65
N LEU A 692 -3.79 -10.34 -24.73
CA LEU A 692 -3.79 -9.76 -26.07
C LEU A 692 -4.61 -10.66 -27.02
N SER A 693 -5.84 -10.25 -27.33
CA SER A 693 -6.78 -10.94 -28.22
C SER A 693 -7.14 -10.10 -29.46
N ASP A 694 -7.17 -10.72 -30.64
CA ASP A 694 -7.68 -10.10 -31.89
C ASP A 694 -9.20 -10.32 -32.11
N GLY A 695 -9.85 -11.08 -31.22
CA GLY A 695 -11.28 -11.43 -31.29
C GLY A 695 -11.56 -12.77 -31.99
N HIS A 696 -10.56 -13.36 -32.65
CA HIS A 696 -10.58 -14.72 -33.17
C HIS A 696 -9.61 -15.64 -32.41
N TYR A 697 -8.51 -15.10 -31.90
CA TYR A 697 -7.50 -15.79 -31.11
C TYR A 697 -6.86 -14.81 -30.11
N GLY A 698 -6.33 -15.34 -29.00
CA GLY A 698 -5.66 -14.55 -27.98
C GLY A 698 -4.54 -15.30 -27.27
N VAL A 699 -3.75 -14.53 -26.53
CA VAL A 699 -2.69 -15.04 -25.65
C VAL A 699 -2.72 -14.26 -24.35
N ALA A 700 -2.91 -14.98 -23.24
CA ALA A 700 -2.83 -14.42 -21.90
C ALA A 700 -1.47 -14.71 -21.23
N LEU A 701 -1.00 -13.75 -20.45
CA LEU A 701 0.24 -13.81 -19.66
C LEU A 701 -0.12 -13.68 -18.17
N LEU A 702 -0.07 -14.80 -17.46
CA LEU A 702 -0.49 -14.97 -16.07
C LEU A 702 0.71 -14.85 -15.11
N ASN A 703 0.48 -14.43 -13.86
CA ASN A 703 1.52 -14.32 -12.83
C ASN A 703 1.03 -14.76 -11.42
N ASP A 704 1.98 -15.04 -10.52
CA ASP A 704 1.73 -15.28 -9.08
C ASP A 704 1.99 -14.06 -8.17
N CYS A 705 2.94 -13.18 -8.51
CA CYS A 705 3.34 -12.03 -7.68
C CYS A 705 4.11 -10.93 -8.43
N LYS A 706 3.74 -10.65 -9.69
CA LYS A 706 4.44 -9.71 -10.58
C LYS A 706 3.45 -8.79 -11.27
N HIS A 707 3.51 -7.50 -10.89
CA HIS A 707 2.46 -6.55 -11.23
C HIS A 707 2.79 -5.65 -12.43
N GLY A 708 4.08 -5.45 -12.76
CA GLY A 708 4.51 -4.64 -13.91
C GLY A 708 4.45 -5.41 -15.23
N TYR A 709 3.61 -4.95 -16.16
CA TYR A 709 3.50 -5.48 -17.52
C TYR A 709 3.87 -4.39 -18.55
N ASP A 710 4.42 -4.79 -19.70
CA ASP A 710 4.39 -4.00 -20.93
C ASP A 710 3.92 -4.88 -22.10
N ILE A 711 2.97 -4.39 -22.91
CA ILE A 711 2.49 -5.12 -24.09
C ILE A 711 2.47 -4.15 -25.26
N HIS A 712 3.48 -4.22 -26.13
CA HIS A 712 3.66 -3.28 -27.23
C HIS A 712 4.00 -3.97 -28.55
N ASP A 713 3.39 -3.49 -29.64
CA ASP A 713 3.61 -3.95 -31.02
C ASP A 713 3.61 -5.49 -31.19
N SER A 714 2.70 -6.19 -30.49
CA SER A 714 2.55 -7.66 -30.46
C SER A 714 3.63 -8.42 -29.66
N VAL A 715 4.40 -7.73 -28.82
CA VAL A 715 5.28 -8.34 -27.80
C VAL A 715 4.66 -8.15 -26.43
N MET A 716 4.37 -9.25 -25.73
CA MET A 716 3.94 -9.23 -24.33
C MET A 716 5.17 -9.39 -23.42
N ARG A 717 5.25 -8.59 -22.36
CA ARG A 717 6.29 -8.71 -21.31
C ARG A 717 5.72 -8.66 -19.90
N LEU A 718 6.47 -9.27 -19.00
CA LEU A 718 6.30 -9.21 -17.56
C LEU A 718 7.63 -8.79 -16.92
N SER A 719 7.59 -7.77 -16.07
CA SER A 719 8.73 -7.33 -15.25
C SER A 719 8.92 -8.32 -14.09
N LEU A 720 10.10 -8.93 -14.00
CA LEU A 720 10.38 -10.05 -13.09
C LEU A 720 11.11 -9.63 -11.82
N LEU A 721 12.24 -8.94 -11.97
CA LEU A 721 13.12 -8.50 -10.87
C LEU A 721 13.76 -7.17 -11.22
N ARG A 722 14.14 -6.42 -10.20
CA ARG A 722 14.79 -5.11 -10.30
C ARG A 722 15.91 -5.05 -9.27
N GLY A 723 16.96 -4.26 -9.49
CA GLY A 723 18.04 -4.09 -8.51
C GLY A 723 18.29 -2.64 -8.11
N PRO A 724 17.32 -1.91 -7.53
CA PRO A 724 17.56 -0.53 -7.09
C PRO A 724 18.49 -0.52 -5.86
N THR A 725 19.05 0.66 -5.55
CA THR A 725 20.00 0.86 -4.43
C THR A 725 19.60 2.01 -3.50
N HIS A 726 18.39 2.54 -3.69
CA HIS A 726 17.80 3.64 -2.93
C HIS A 726 16.29 3.42 -2.79
N PRO A 727 15.68 3.68 -1.61
CA PRO A 727 16.35 3.99 -0.34
C PRO A 727 16.86 2.73 0.39
N ASP A 728 16.53 1.53 -0.10
CA ASP A 728 17.16 0.28 0.31
C ASP A 728 18.37 -0.04 -0.59
N PRO A 729 19.60 -0.09 -0.04
CA PRO A 729 20.81 -0.40 -0.81
C PRO A 729 20.97 -1.88 -1.18
N ASN A 730 20.13 -2.78 -0.66
CA ASN A 730 20.14 -4.21 -0.93
C ASN A 730 18.77 -4.73 -1.42
N ALA A 731 17.96 -3.84 -1.99
CA ALA A 731 16.65 -4.16 -2.53
C ALA A 731 16.74 -5.34 -3.52
N ASP A 732 15.85 -6.32 -3.33
CA ASP A 732 15.77 -7.54 -4.11
C ASP A 732 17.08 -8.36 -4.22
N GLN A 733 18.12 -8.12 -3.41
CA GLN A 733 19.34 -8.94 -3.47
C GLN A 733 19.12 -10.36 -2.89
N GLY A 734 19.80 -11.35 -3.46
CA GLY A 734 19.75 -12.76 -3.08
C GLY A 734 18.57 -13.53 -3.71
N LEU A 735 18.08 -14.54 -3.00
CA LEU A 735 17.14 -15.53 -3.54
C LEU A 735 15.70 -15.01 -3.73
N HIS A 736 15.13 -15.35 -4.88
CA HIS A 736 13.73 -15.18 -5.26
C HIS A 736 13.13 -16.47 -5.82
N GLN A 737 11.81 -16.57 -5.74
CA GLN A 737 10.99 -17.54 -6.45
C GLN A 737 9.81 -16.79 -7.07
N LEU A 738 9.53 -17.03 -8.35
CA LEU A 738 8.45 -16.38 -9.09
C LEU A 738 7.85 -17.35 -10.13
N THR A 739 6.55 -17.23 -10.36
CA THR A 739 5.81 -18.08 -11.29
C THR A 739 5.04 -17.21 -12.28
N TYR A 740 5.22 -17.48 -13.57
CA TYR A 740 4.37 -16.93 -14.61
C TYR A 740 3.93 -18.02 -15.57
N ALA A 741 2.92 -17.75 -16.40
CA ALA A 741 2.46 -18.69 -17.41
C ALA A 741 1.95 -17.99 -18.66
N LEU A 742 2.08 -18.65 -19.81
CA LEU A 742 1.51 -18.23 -21.08
C LEU A 742 0.35 -19.16 -21.45
N MET A 743 -0.80 -18.60 -21.82
CA MET A 743 -2.01 -19.34 -22.18
C MET A 743 -2.54 -18.90 -23.55
N PRO A 744 -2.19 -19.61 -24.64
CA PRO A 744 -2.77 -19.40 -25.96
C PRO A 744 -4.18 -19.97 -26.04
N HIS A 745 -5.12 -19.25 -26.66
CA HIS A 745 -6.51 -19.68 -26.76
C HIS A 745 -7.25 -19.20 -28.02
N PRO A 746 -8.25 -19.96 -28.52
CA PRO A 746 -9.23 -19.44 -29.45
C PRO A 746 -10.16 -18.40 -28.78
N GLY A 747 -10.79 -17.54 -29.58
CA GLY A 747 -11.81 -16.59 -29.13
C GLY A 747 -11.28 -15.44 -28.26
N ASP A 748 -12.07 -15.01 -27.27
CA ASP A 748 -11.66 -14.03 -26.26
C ASP A 748 -11.35 -14.72 -24.91
N TRP A 749 -10.63 -13.99 -24.04
CA TRP A 749 -10.15 -14.47 -22.75
C TRP A 749 -11.24 -14.98 -21.79
N ARG A 750 -12.52 -14.62 -22.01
CA ARG A 750 -13.66 -14.95 -21.15
C ARG A 750 -14.03 -16.43 -21.30
N GLU A 751 -14.43 -16.82 -22.50
CA GLU A 751 -14.84 -18.20 -22.77
C GLU A 751 -13.63 -19.15 -22.71
N ALA A 752 -12.45 -18.66 -23.08
CA ALA A 752 -11.18 -19.38 -22.97
C ALA A 752 -10.80 -19.78 -21.53
N GLY A 753 -11.30 -19.07 -20.51
CA GLY A 753 -11.03 -19.36 -19.11
C GLY A 753 -9.73 -18.80 -18.54
N VAL A 754 -9.34 -17.61 -19.00
CA VAL A 754 -8.13 -16.91 -18.51
C VAL A 754 -8.27 -16.53 -17.03
N ILE A 755 -9.48 -16.17 -16.57
CA ILE A 755 -9.73 -15.88 -15.14
C ILE A 755 -9.52 -17.14 -14.30
N GLU A 756 -10.13 -18.27 -14.69
CA GLU A 756 -10.01 -19.53 -13.97
C GLU A 756 -8.57 -20.03 -13.94
N ALA A 757 -7.83 -19.92 -15.05
CA ALA A 757 -6.40 -20.22 -15.10
C ALA A 757 -5.57 -19.32 -14.18
N ALA A 758 -5.96 -18.05 -14.03
CA ALA A 758 -5.31 -17.10 -13.11
C ALA A 758 -5.66 -17.36 -11.64
N GLU A 759 -6.91 -17.75 -11.31
CA GLU A 759 -7.26 -18.31 -9.99
C GLU A 759 -6.40 -19.54 -9.70
N ASP A 760 -6.33 -20.48 -10.64
CA ASP A 760 -5.65 -21.77 -10.50
C ASP A 760 -4.14 -21.67 -10.29
N LEU A 761 -3.51 -20.66 -10.88
CA LEU A 761 -2.09 -20.36 -10.66
C LEU A 761 -1.84 -19.79 -9.25
N ASN A 762 -2.81 -19.07 -8.69
CA ASN A 762 -2.68 -18.31 -7.44
C ASN A 762 -3.25 -19.03 -6.20
N ALA A 763 -4.17 -19.98 -6.37
CA ALA A 763 -4.85 -20.70 -5.29
C ALA A 763 -4.56 -22.22 -5.36
N PRO A 764 -3.53 -22.75 -4.68
CA PRO A 764 -3.21 -24.18 -4.69
C PRO A 764 -4.30 -25.04 -4.03
N LEU A 765 -4.59 -26.21 -4.59
CA LEU A 765 -5.48 -27.19 -3.96
C LEU A 765 -4.87 -27.79 -2.69
N ARG A 766 -5.60 -27.76 -1.57
CA ARG A 766 -5.22 -28.54 -0.36
C ARG A 766 -5.69 -29.98 -0.52
N VAL A 767 -4.79 -30.94 -0.31
CA VAL A 767 -5.10 -32.37 -0.36
C VAL A 767 -4.73 -33.01 0.97
N VAL A 768 -5.73 -33.46 1.73
CA VAL A 768 -5.56 -33.97 3.10
C VAL A 768 -6.08 -35.41 3.24
N PRO A 769 -5.49 -36.23 4.14
CA PRO A 769 -6.10 -37.50 4.55
C PRO A 769 -7.50 -37.26 5.12
N THR A 770 -8.44 -38.17 4.85
CA THR A 770 -9.85 -37.99 5.24
C THR A 770 -10.52 -39.25 5.75
N SER A 771 -11.41 -39.04 6.73
CA SER A 771 -12.38 -40.02 7.23
C SER A 771 -13.69 -40.09 6.42
N LEU A 772 -13.91 -39.11 5.53
CA LEU A 772 -15.17 -38.94 4.79
C LEU A 772 -15.48 -40.14 3.88
N ALA A 773 -16.78 -40.31 3.59
CA ALA A 773 -17.26 -41.40 2.75
C ALA A 773 -16.83 -41.21 1.29
N GLN A 774 -16.59 -42.32 0.59
CA GLN A 774 -16.25 -42.30 -0.83
C GLN A 774 -17.41 -41.67 -1.63
N GLY A 775 -17.09 -40.74 -2.54
CA GLY A 775 -18.10 -39.97 -3.27
C GLY A 775 -18.78 -38.85 -2.46
N SER A 776 -18.35 -38.57 -1.22
CA SER A 776 -18.72 -37.31 -0.55
C SER A 776 -18.15 -36.12 -1.29
N SER A 777 -19.01 -35.16 -1.63
CA SER A 777 -18.67 -33.87 -2.20
C SER A 777 -19.59 -32.81 -1.58
N ARG A 778 -19.07 -31.61 -1.32
CA ARG A 778 -19.84 -30.47 -0.82
C ARG A 778 -19.22 -29.17 -1.31
N SER A 779 -20.04 -28.32 -1.92
CA SER A 779 -19.76 -26.90 -2.04
C SER A 779 -20.33 -26.13 -0.84
N LEU A 780 -19.74 -24.98 -0.53
CA LEU A 780 -20.38 -23.93 0.27
C LEU A 780 -21.34 -23.12 -0.60
N ILE A 781 -20.89 -22.75 -1.81
CA ILE A 781 -21.55 -21.88 -2.78
C ILE A 781 -21.18 -22.30 -4.21
N GLU A 782 -22.20 -22.61 -5.02
CA GLU A 782 -22.05 -22.70 -6.47
C GLU A 782 -22.75 -21.51 -7.13
N VAL A 783 -22.11 -20.95 -8.14
CA VAL A 783 -22.69 -19.94 -9.04
C VAL A 783 -22.86 -20.59 -10.42
N ASN A 784 -24.05 -20.50 -11.00
CA ASN A 784 -24.38 -21.23 -12.23
C ASN A 784 -23.77 -20.64 -13.53
N THR A 785 -22.83 -19.71 -13.44
CA THR A 785 -22.23 -19.01 -14.58
C THR A 785 -20.79 -18.60 -14.28
N ARG A 786 -19.92 -18.70 -15.30
CA ARG A 786 -18.49 -18.33 -15.26
C ARG A 786 -18.25 -16.81 -15.27
N GLN A 787 -19.31 -16.03 -15.48
CA GLN A 787 -19.27 -14.56 -15.45
C GLN A 787 -19.11 -13.99 -14.04
N VAL A 788 -19.44 -14.75 -12.99
CA VAL A 788 -19.49 -14.25 -11.62
C VAL A 788 -18.58 -15.06 -10.70
N ILE A 789 -17.59 -14.38 -10.14
CA ILE A 789 -16.53 -14.95 -9.30
C ILE A 789 -16.89 -14.78 -7.83
N VAL A 790 -16.62 -15.81 -7.02
CA VAL A 790 -16.75 -15.78 -5.55
C VAL A 790 -15.40 -15.39 -4.95
N ASP A 791 -15.25 -14.15 -4.46
CA ASP A 791 -13.95 -13.70 -3.92
C ASP A 791 -13.80 -13.84 -2.41
N ALA A 792 -14.88 -13.74 -1.63
CA ALA A 792 -14.83 -13.89 -0.18
C ALA A 792 -16.03 -14.64 0.39
N ILE A 793 -15.77 -15.50 1.38
CA ILE A 793 -16.78 -16.16 2.23
C ILE A 793 -16.28 -16.00 3.67
N LYS A 794 -16.95 -15.16 4.48
CA LYS A 794 -16.54 -14.83 5.85
C LYS A 794 -17.71 -14.67 6.81
N ARG A 795 -17.47 -14.46 8.10
CA ARG A 795 -18.50 -13.98 9.05
C ARG A 795 -18.67 -12.46 8.97
N ALA A 796 -19.86 -11.98 9.32
CA ALA A 796 -20.12 -10.56 9.53
C ALA A 796 -19.40 -10.04 10.79
N GLU A 797 -19.18 -8.73 10.85
CA GLU A 797 -18.37 -8.07 11.88
C GLU A 797 -19.11 -7.82 13.22
N ASP A 798 -20.38 -8.22 13.27
CA ASP A 798 -21.34 -7.94 14.34
C ASP A 798 -22.34 -9.08 14.61
N SER A 799 -22.29 -10.17 13.83
CA SER A 799 -23.32 -11.22 13.84
C SER A 799 -22.86 -12.53 13.21
N ASP A 800 -23.52 -13.65 13.54
CA ASP A 800 -23.24 -14.99 12.99
C ASP A 800 -23.62 -15.15 11.49
N ALA A 801 -23.96 -14.07 10.80
CA ALA A 801 -24.26 -14.10 9.37
C ALA A 801 -23.00 -14.47 8.56
N THR A 802 -23.18 -15.22 7.47
CA THR A 802 -22.12 -15.43 6.48
C THR A 802 -22.23 -14.37 5.40
N ILE A 803 -21.17 -13.59 5.24
CA ILE A 803 -20.98 -12.65 4.14
C ILE A 803 -20.37 -13.39 2.96
N VAL A 804 -20.88 -13.11 1.77
CA VAL A 804 -20.41 -13.65 0.49
C VAL A 804 -20.16 -12.46 -0.42
N ARG A 805 -18.93 -12.30 -0.95
CA ARG A 805 -18.65 -11.31 -1.99
C ARG A 805 -18.57 -11.96 -3.35
N LEU A 806 -19.32 -11.40 -4.28
CA LEU A 806 -19.32 -11.75 -5.69
C LEU A 806 -18.90 -10.51 -6.51
N TYR A 807 -18.31 -10.72 -7.68
CA TYR A 807 -18.19 -9.69 -8.71
C TYR A 807 -18.45 -10.27 -10.10
N GLU A 808 -18.93 -9.43 -11.02
CA GLU A 808 -19.06 -9.77 -12.44
C GLU A 808 -17.72 -9.46 -13.13
N ALA A 809 -17.10 -10.48 -13.73
CA ALA A 809 -15.71 -10.40 -14.17
C ALA A 809 -15.54 -10.15 -15.69
N TRP A 810 -16.59 -10.40 -16.49
CA TRP A 810 -16.54 -10.35 -17.94
C TRP A 810 -16.87 -8.96 -18.52
N GLY A 811 -17.40 -8.03 -17.73
CA GLY A 811 -17.80 -6.69 -18.17
C GLY A 811 -19.06 -6.73 -19.04
N ARG A 812 -20.01 -7.61 -18.70
CA ARG A 812 -21.24 -7.85 -19.47
C ARG A 812 -22.42 -8.12 -18.51
N PRO A 813 -23.60 -7.49 -18.69
CA PRO A 813 -24.78 -7.78 -17.87
C PRO A 813 -25.17 -9.26 -17.92
N CYS A 814 -25.11 -9.93 -16.77
CA CYS A 814 -25.39 -11.36 -16.64
C CYS A 814 -26.54 -11.64 -15.66
N ASN A 815 -27.00 -12.89 -15.64
CA ASN A 815 -27.93 -13.39 -14.61
C ASN A 815 -27.27 -14.57 -13.89
N ALA A 816 -26.95 -14.39 -12.61
CA ALA A 816 -26.37 -15.42 -11.76
C ALA A 816 -27.40 -15.95 -10.75
N ARG A 817 -27.38 -17.26 -10.53
CA ARG A 817 -28.10 -17.96 -9.48
C ARG A 817 -27.07 -18.61 -8.55
N LEU A 818 -27.02 -18.14 -7.32
CA LEU A 818 -26.32 -18.81 -6.23
C LEU A 818 -27.12 -20.05 -5.79
N SER A 819 -26.40 -21.11 -5.41
CA SER A 819 -26.92 -22.23 -4.62
C SER A 819 -26.05 -22.40 -3.39
N THR A 820 -26.66 -22.70 -2.24
CA THR A 820 -25.95 -22.88 -0.95
C THR A 820 -26.51 -24.09 -0.19
N TRP A 821 -25.66 -24.73 0.61
CA TRP A 821 -26.03 -25.94 1.36
C TRP A 821 -25.89 -25.69 2.85
N SER A 822 -27.04 -25.66 3.55
CA SER A 822 -27.11 -25.59 5.00
C SER A 822 -26.20 -26.64 5.64
N SER A 823 -25.28 -26.21 6.51
CA SER A 823 -24.52 -27.14 7.35
C SER A 823 -25.48 -27.98 8.20
N PRO A 824 -25.10 -29.22 8.57
CA PRO A 824 -25.79 -29.93 9.63
C PRO A 824 -25.88 -29.03 10.88
N PRO A 825 -26.99 -29.05 11.64
CA PRO A 825 -27.07 -28.30 12.88
C PRO A 825 -25.94 -28.74 13.82
N SER A 826 -25.38 -27.78 14.56
CA SER A 826 -24.31 -28.04 15.52
C SER A 826 -24.74 -29.11 16.51
N ARG A 827 -23.81 -30.03 16.83
CA ARG A 827 -24.00 -30.98 17.93
C ARG A 827 -23.75 -30.22 19.23
N SER A 828 -24.84 -29.94 19.94
CA SER A 828 -24.88 -29.42 21.32
C SER A 828 -24.21 -30.35 22.32
#